data_AF-A0A8H7HKR3-F1
#
_entry.id   AF-A0A8H7HKR3-F1
#
_cell.length_a   1.000
_cell.length_b   1.000
_cell.length_c   1.000
_cell.angle_alpha   90.00
_cell.angle_beta   90.00
_cell.angle_gamma   90.00
#
_symmetry.space_group_name_H-M   'P 1'
#
loop_
_entity.id
_entity.type
_entity.pdbx_description
1 polymer ?
#
loop_
_entity_poly.entity_id
_entity_poly.type
_entity_poly.pdbx_seq_one_letter_code
_entity_poly.pdbx_strand_id
1 'polypeptide(L)'
;MNLNPVIHFTGQFLPWHRVYLFERTNAMRQECGYKGVVPYWDTVDFVGSKIWDIDPKSGLGGFSNDSSDDYTIHDGALDIYLTYPTPHKLRRHYVPYPYNNPRGNYSKVKATDTFTPAEVRKLLAQPEGNFIKFQSYLEQPIGMHSSIHAMLGGDMSSRCPAGTEGSETCPVHEATTFSANDVTFHLHHGNVDRLWWLWQEKSDKNKYAFHGGSVQNISALDQYPNGQPPWLDKSTRVPNDGMWKNYTIGDTLDTRRQYRFHGHVISSAFQPASQSPLFLTMSAQTATRIEDVLEALSKSEAEESELSHSLAEIIADRDRIRTALARLENLVPMLDGLVQNGDTLKRNVGKTAETAERVGAGVRGLERVMGRVRIAAERVGQVADAKASLAALQAAMEQRDWETAARHCARAMAVPKEVMEGPFAQVAIVDLPDPPTQTLADARTALLGVFRKEFDAAAIARDPVAISRFFKLFPTINCPADGLAAYSDFVLDLVARRAPPSVKASSPVYYTAALTALYESVAGLIDQHQPIVEKYYGSGNMHTVVARLLRECDRVVNGLYDGWEEERDISRKLSDARTATFQTLVPAARAKPGQLSAIDDSGPDPREIDRVLGELATMAGRWALFRRFLVDRLEDDMTPSAPPTPDGTTLLFKPTTPGPATPGFGLKLLTPANTSFQKSIEPEPEKEPELSPHKKALEIVTQTGTHVRLGTLFESTYSPLETWHLRAALDRAHVNSAPANPGSMGTAQTSTTPDDAFFILHLTLSRSLSSGSVVCVKKTVKNVREVVERDLVGIVRRRMEDCWRTPVAGKKGAGEDRVAIFVTYLNDLSMCAHHAERLAHDLAMSSSLAQGFLEDEVEEARGIVAGLSDLGGFKGVVKTGIDNLFTQLVKPRLRSLIPDVYKDVTYVLDESTYNTAEHDDAVRKRFVKGWGEVVGSYKDTLTEENYRAFFALAVEVVVRPWEKYIMGMKFTELGAIRFDRDLRAIIGHLSVGDARDKFIRLQQVSTLLNLDAEEDPDEFYTTSGIAWKLSASEARAFWSLPLPCIARSTPRDFDSGFTSETERYDVAKQMFKQGARGRTIPSEGLVSSQCIFTQVGLWPEQAHWDASIRISTKPTRLTHKDSTSYGT
;
A
#
# COMPACT_ATOMS: atom_id res chain seq x y z
N MET A 1 -7.49 5.67 -4.66
CA MET A 1 -6.59 4.50 -4.51
C MET A 1 -5.19 4.95 -4.89
N ASN A 2 -4.16 4.68 -4.08
CA ASN A 2 -2.77 5.06 -4.38
C ASN A 2 -1.84 3.89 -4.06
N LEU A 3 -1.43 3.17 -5.11
CA LEU A 3 -0.54 2.01 -5.00
C LEU A 3 0.94 2.36 -4.99
N ASN A 4 1.35 3.62 -5.21
CA ASN A 4 2.76 3.99 -5.34
C ASN A 4 3.68 3.45 -4.22
N PRO A 5 3.40 3.65 -2.92
CA PRO A 5 4.28 3.17 -1.85
C PRO A 5 4.38 1.64 -1.74
N VAL A 6 3.54 0.91 -2.48
CA VAL A 6 3.56 -0.57 -2.58
C VAL A 6 4.33 -1.03 -3.82
N ILE A 7 4.25 -0.28 -4.94
CA ILE A 7 4.77 -0.71 -6.25
C ILE A 7 6.09 -0.04 -6.66
N HIS A 8 6.44 1.12 -6.11
CA HIS A 8 7.67 1.84 -6.47
C HIS A 8 8.77 1.70 -5.41
N PHE A 9 10.00 1.53 -5.85
CA PHE A 9 11.18 1.16 -5.05
C PHE A 9 10.94 -0.12 -4.22
N THR A 10 10.17 -1.06 -4.77
CA THR A 10 9.88 -2.40 -4.22
C THR A 10 10.04 -3.44 -5.33
N GLY A 11 10.17 -4.73 -4.97
CA GLY A 11 10.22 -5.78 -5.99
C GLY A 11 8.93 -5.95 -6.81
N GLN A 12 7.85 -5.23 -6.50
CA GLN A 12 6.61 -5.25 -7.30
C GLN A 12 6.70 -4.39 -8.57
N PHE A 13 7.63 -3.43 -8.67
CA PHE A 13 7.68 -2.42 -9.75
C PHE A 13 7.55 -3.01 -11.16
N LEU A 14 8.43 -3.93 -11.53
CA LEU A 14 8.46 -4.53 -12.87
C LEU A 14 7.28 -5.50 -13.12
N PRO A 15 6.97 -6.46 -12.22
CA PRO A 15 5.76 -7.27 -12.33
C PRO A 15 4.46 -6.46 -12.48
N TRP A 16 4.30 -5.39 -11.68
CA TRP A 16 3.07 -4.59 -11.67
C TRP A 16 2.84 -3.83 -12.98
N HIS A 17 3.85 -3.10 -13.46
CA HIS A 17 3.70 -2.33 -14.70
C HIS A 17 3.48 -3.23 -15.93
N ARG A 18 4.11 -4.42 -15.98
CA ARG A 18 3.83 -5.43 -17.02
C ARG A 18 2.37 -5.87 -17.03
N VAL A 19 1.78 -6.13 -15.85
CA VAL A 19 0.37 -6.53 -15.74
C VAL A 19 -0.59 -5.37 -16.06
N TYR A 20 -0.32 -4.17 -15.56
CA TYR A 20 -1.11 -2.96 -15.85
C TYR A 20 -1.21 -2.70 -17.36
N LEU A 21 -0.07 -2.72 -18.07
CA LEU A 21 -0.03 -2.54 -19.53
C LEU A 21 -0.74 -3.66 -20.28
N PHE A 22 -0.61 -4.91 -19.82
CA PHE A 22 -1.26 -6.07 -20.42
C PHE A 22 -2.79 -5.96 -20.33
N GLU A 23 -3.34 -5.73 -19.14
CA GLU A 23 -4.80 -5.69 -18.97
C GLU A 23 -5.41 -4.40 -19.54
N ARG A 24 -4.73 -3.25 -19.48
CA ARG A 24 -5.16 -2.04 -20.25
C ARG A 24 -5.21 -2.31 -21.75
N THR A 25 -4.25 -3.08 -22.28
CA THR A 25 -4.26 -3.43 -23.71
C THR A 25 -5.35 -4.45 -24.04
N ASN A 26 -5.76 -5.29 -23.08
CA ASN A 26 -6.91 -6.17 -23.21
C ASN A 26 -8.25 -5.41 -23.13
N ALA A 27 -8.37 -4.39 -22.28
CA ALA A 27 -9.49 -3.46 -22.28
C ALA A 27 -9.63 -2.77 -23.64
N MET A 28 -8.56 -2.13 -24.15
CA MET A 28 -8.56 -1.53 -25.51
C MET A 28 -8.90 -2.52 -26.63
N ARG A 29 -8.52 -3.80 -26.50
CA ARG A 29 -8.90 -4.88 -27.45
C ARG A 29 -10.39 -5.22 -27.40
N GLN A 30 -10.97 -5.25 -26.21
CA GLN A 30 -12.36 -5.67 -25.98
C GLN A 30 -13.35 -4.51 -26.24
N GLU A 31 -13.06 -3.33 -25.71
CA GLU A 31 -13.91 -2.14 -25.76
C GLU A 31 -13.73 -1.35 -27.06
N CYS A 32 -12.48 -1.14 -27.50
CA CYS A 32 -12.16 -0.29 -28.65
C CYS A 32 -11.77 -1.07 -29.92
N GLY A 33 -11.80 -2.42 -29.87
CA GLY A 33 -11.40 -3.27 -30.99
C GLY A 33 -9.92 -3.17 -31.39
N TYR A 34 -9.04 -2.66 -30.51
CA TYR A 34 -7.64 -2.39 -30.79
C TYR A 34 -6.86 -3.67 -31.14
N LYS A 35 -6.36 -3.79 -32.37
CA LYS A 35 -5.67 -5.01 -32.86
C LYS A 35 -4.16 -5.05 -32.61
N GLY A 36 -3.62 -4.07 -31.88
CA GLY A 36 -2.19 -3.93 -31.64
C GLY A 36 -1.64 -4.75 -30.45
N VAL A 37 -0.34 -4.60 -30.24
CA VAL A 37 0.38 -4.96 -29.00
C VAL A 37 0.55 -3.72 -28.13
N VAL A 38 1.11 -3.86 -26.91
CA VAL A 38 1.48 -2.70 -26.07
C VAL A 38 2.42 -1.80 -26.89
N PRO A 39 2.05 -0.54 -27.20
CA PRO A 39 2.96 0.39 -27.86
C PRO A 39 4.00 0.91 -26.86
N TYR A 40 5.23 1.11 -27.33
CA TYR A 40 6.31 1.70 -26.54
C TYR A 40 6.92 2.88 -27.29
N TRP A 41 7.52 3.82 -26.55
CA TRP A 41 8.24 4.94 -27.12
C TRP A 41 9.76 4.75 -27.00
N ASP A 42 10.44 4.80 -28.14
CA ASP A 42 11.90 4.74 -28.26
C ASP A 42 12.33 5.85 -29.24
N THR A 43 13.06 6.85 -28.75
CA THR A 43 13.56 7.97 -29.56
C THR A 43 14.90 8.48 -29.02
N VAL A 44 15.72 9.02 -29.92
CA VAL A 44 16.97 9.72 -29.58
C VAL A 44 16.72 11.23 -29.44
N ASP A 45 15.71 11.77 -30.12
CA ASP A 45 15.22 13.14 -29.94
C ASP A 45 13.86 13.10 -29.24
N PHE A 46 13.83 13.58 -27.99
CA PHE A 46 12.61 13.67 -27.19
C PHE A 46 11.67 14.78 -27.69
N VAL A 47 12.20 15.91 -28.16
CA VAL A 47 11.42 17.12 -28.47
C VAL A 47 10.96 17.14 -29.92
N GLY A 48 11.82 16.73 -30.87
CA GLY A 48 11.45 16.48 -32.26
C GLY A 48 10.71 15.16 -32.49
N SER A 49 10.28 14.47 -31.42
CA SER A 49 9.57 13.20 -31.49
C SER A 49 8.19 13.37 -32.14
N LYS A 50 7.89 12.54 -33.15
CA LYS A 50 6.59 12.53 -33.85
C LYS A 50 5.39 12.12 -32.99
N ILE A 51 5.58 11.80 -31.71
CA ILE A 51 4.44 11.58 -30.80
C ILE A 51 3.74 12.90 -30.44
N TRP A 52 4.47 14.02 -30.49
CA TRP A 52 3.96 15.38 -30.27
C TRP A 52 3.30 15.97 -31.53
N ASP A 53 2.68 15.12 -32.35
CA ASP A 53 1.86 15.58 -33.46
C ASP A 53 0.63 16.32 -32.89
N ILE A 54 0.26 17.42 -33.57
CA ILE A 54 -0.85 18.30 -33.20
C ILE A 54 -2.11 18.03 -34.05
N ASP A 55 -2.09 17.00 -34.91
CA ASP A 55 -3.27 16.55 -35.64
C ASP A 55 -4.45 16.23 -34.68
N PRO A 56 -5.62 16.88 -34.84
CA PRO A 56 -6.73 16.78 -33.90
C PRO A 56 -7.51 15.45 -33.95
N LYS A 57 -7.00 14.42 -34.67
CA LYS A 57 -7.60 13.08 -34.75
C LYS A 57 -6.68 11.96 -34.30
N SER A 58 -5.36 12.18 -34.30
CA SER A 58 -4.36 11.13 -34.09
C SER A 58 -3.08 11.56 -33.38
N GLY A 59 -2.82 12.87 -33.25
CA GLY A 59 -1.69 13.40 -32.49
C GLY A 59 -1.94 13.41 -30.97
N LEU A 60 -0.87 13.34 -30.17
CA LEU A 60 -0.97 13.32 -28.69
C LEU A 60 -0.89 14.72 -28.05
N GLY A 61 -0.94 15.78 -28.87
CA GLY A 61 -0.75 17.16 -28.45
C GLY A 61 0.70 17.49 -28.12
N GLY A 62 1.02 18.78 -28.05
CA GLY A 62 2.35 19.29 -27.74
C GLY A 62 2.60 19.41 -26.24
N PHE A 63 3.05 20.60 -25.85
CA PHE A 63 3.31 21.02 -24.46
C PHE A 63 2.76 22.43 -24.27
N SER A 64 2.15 22.71 -23.11
CA SER A 64 1.82 24.08 -22.73
C SER A 64 2.94 24.72 -21.92
N ASN A 65 3.11 26.03 -22.10
CA ASN A 65 3.96 26.90 -21.29
C ASN A 65 3.13 27.99 -20.58
N ASP A 66 1.80 27.96 -20.70
CA ASP A 66 0.92 28.89 -19.99
C ASP A 66 0.77 28.43 -18.54
N SER A 67 1.17 29.27 -17.59
CA SER A 67 1.04 29.00 -16.16
C SER A 67 -0.28 29.51 -15.58
N SER A 68 -1.10 30.21 -16.36
CA SER A 68 -2.40 30.75 -15.96
C SER A 68 -3.57 29.80 -16.19
N ASP A 69 -3.41 28.81 -17.07
CA ASP A 69 -4.37 27.73 -17.32
C ASP A 69 -4.01 26.40 -16.62
N ASP A 70 -2.93 26.38 -15.83
CA ASP A 70 -2.28 25.17 -15.26
C ASP A 70 -1.65 24.23 -16.32
N TYR A 71 -1.08 24.79 -17.38
CA TYR A 71 -0.36 24.09 -18.45
C TYR A 71 -1.22 23.06 -19.20
N THR A 72 -2.47 23.41 -19.52
CA THR A 72 -3.39 22.46 -20.18
C THR A 72 -3.14 22.33 -21.68
N ILE A 73 -3.44 21.15 -22.23
CA ILE A 73 -3.33 20.85 -23.65
C ILE A 73 -4.58 21.37 -24.39
N HIS A 74 -4.35 22.01 -25.54
CA HIS A 74 -5.38 22.52 -26.46
C HIS A 74 -5.12 22.10 -27.92
N ASP A 75 -4.20 21.15 -28.14
CA ASP A 75 -3.77 20.67 -29.46
C ASP A 75 -3.68 19.14 -29.52
N GLY A 76 -3.63 18.59 -30.74
CA GLY A 76 -3.77 17.15 -30.97
C GLY A 76 -5.17 16.61 -30.62
N ALA A 77 -5.28 15.29 -30.55
CA ALA A 77 -6.51 14.58 -30.17
C ALA A 77 -6.70 14.42 -28.65
N LEU A 78 -5.81 15.03 -27.84
CA LEU A 78 -5.81 14.93 -26.38
C LEU A 78 -6.13 16.26 -25.67
N ASP A 79 -6.81 17.20 -26.35
CA ASP A 79 -7.64 18.18 -25.64
C ASP A 79 -8.88 17.45 -25.06
N ILE A 80 -8.69 16.83 -23.90
CA ILE A 80 -9.69 16.04 -23.19
C ILE A 80 -9.86 16.53 -21.75
N TYR A 81 -11.10 16.41 -21.26
CA TYR A 81 -11.44 16.69 -19.87
C TYR A 81 -11.48 15.38 -19.07
N LEU A 82 -10.60 15.29 -18.09
CA LEU A 82 -10.40 14.16 -17.18
C LEU A 82 -11.31 14.33 -15.96
N THR A 83 -11.93 13.23 -15.51
CA THR A 83 -12.88 13.22 -14.39
C THR A 83 -12.33 12.63 -13.09
N TYR A 84 -11.16 11.96 -13.14
CA TYR A 84 -10.56 11.23 -12.03
C TYR A 84 -9.05 11.52 -11.91
N PRO A 85 -8.45 11.52 -10.69
CA PRO A 85 -9.12 11.51 -9.38
C PRO A 85 -9.80 12.84 -9.03
N THR A 86 -9.52 13.88 -9.82
CA THR A 86 -10.04 15.24 -9.70
C THR A 86 -10.49 15.70 -11.11
N PRO A 87 -11.56 16.49 -11.29
CA PRO A 87 -11.90 17.05 -12.60
C PRO A 87 -10.89 18.11 -13.09
N HIS A 88 -10.25 17.91 -14.25
CA HIS A 88 -9.28 18.83 -14.88
C HIS A 88 -9.14 18.57 -16.39
N LYS A 89 -8.61 19.51 -17.18
CA LYS A 89 -8.04 19.18 -18.50
C LYS A 89 -6.71 18.44 -18.34
N LEU A 90 -6.29 17.68 -19.35
CA LEU A 90 -4.94 17.09 -19.42
C LEU A 90 -3.83 18.16 -19.45
N ARG A 91 -2.77 18.00 -18.66
CA ARG A 91 -1.69 18.98 -18.45
C ARG A 91 -0.30 18.40 -18.75
N ARG A 92 0.51 19.15 -19.52
CA ARG A 92 1.88 18.76 -19.88
C ARG A 92 2.78 19.98 -20.09
N HIS A 93 3.89 20.04 -19.36
CA HIS A 93 4.82 21.18 -19.34
C HIS A 93 6.26 20.68 -19.37
N TYR A 94 7.03 21.08 -20.38
CA TYR A 94 8.37 20.52 -20.62
C TYR A 94 9.43 21.10 -19.68
N VAL A 95 9.94 20.28 -18.75
CA VAL A 95 10.95 20.67 -17.75
C VAL A 95 12.27 19.91 -18.00
N PRO A 96 13.17 20.40 -18.89
CA PRO A 96 14.38 19.66 -19.28
C PRO A 96 15.40 19.44 -18.14
N TYR A 97 15.36 20.25 -17.08
CA TYR A 97 16.23 20.18 -15.91
C TYR A 97 15.39 20.16 -14.60
N PRO A 98 14.75 19.03 -14.25
CA PRO A 98 13.77 19.01 -13.16
C PRO A 98 14.39 18.94 -11.75
N TYR A 99 15.67 18.58 -11.62
CA TYR A 99 16.34 18.25 -10.34
C TYR A 99 16.79 19.48 -9.52
N ASN A 100 15.92 20.48 -9.40
CA ASN A 100 16.29 21.81 -8.89
C ASN A 100 16.29 21.87 -7.35
N ASN A 101 17.36 21.35 -6.72
CA ASN A 101 17.50 21.22 -5.27
C ASN A 101 18.47 22.27 -4.67
N PRO A 102 18.04 23.14 -3.74
CA PRO A 102 18.90 24.16 -3.11
C PRO A 102 20.01 23.61 -2.18
N ARG A 103 20.16 22.28 -2.07
CA ARG A 103 21.22 21.60 -1.28
C ARG A 103 22.08 20.62 -2.09
N GLY A 104 21.98 20.58 -3.42
CA GLY A 104 22.72 19.63 -4.25
C GLY A 104 23.07 20.13 -5.65
N ASN A 105 24.22 19.72 -6.17
CA ASN A 105 24.79 20.21 -7.44
C ASN A 105 24.14 19.59 -8.71
N TYR A 106 22.91 19.11 -8.59
CA TYR A 106 22.22 18.29 -9.61
C TYR A 106 21.40 19.09 -10.62
N SER A 107 21.24 20.40 -10.43
CA SER A 107 20.50 21.30 -11.32
C SER A 107 21.06 21.38 -12.77
N LYS A 108 22.26 20.82 -13.01
CA LYS A 108 22.88 20.70 -14.33
C LYS A 108 22.56 19.39 -15.07
N VAL A 109 21.92 18.41 -14.42
CA VAL A 109 21.58 17.12 -15.05
C VAL A 109 20.34 17.30 -15.90
N LYS A 110 20.47 17.14 -17.22
CA LYS A 110 19.33 17.18 -18.13
C LYS A 110 18.61 15.83 -18.07
N ALA A 111 17.28 15.81 -17.98
CA ALA A 111 16.53 14.57 -17.84
C ALA A 111 16.65 13.63 -19.05
N THR A 112 16.98 14.15 -20.24
CA THR A 112 17.26 13.34 -21.44
C THR A 112 18.59 12.57 -21.38
N ASP A 113 19.53 12.97 -20.51
CA ASP A 113 20.86 12.35 -20.44
C ASP A 113 20.80 10.95 -19.78
N THR A 114 19.78 10.72 -18.93
CA THR A 114 19.64 9.48 -18.14
C THR A 114 19.15 8.28 -18.94
N PHE A 115 18.58 8.50 -20.14
CA PHE A 115 18.00 7.46 -21.00
C PHE A 115 18.58 7.42 -22.41
N THR A 116 19.76 8.01 -22.62
CA THR A 116 20.48 7.92 -23.90
C THR A 116 20.76 6.45 -24.30
N PRO A 117 21.02 6.18 -25.59
CA PRO A 117 21.46 4.85 -26.04
C PRO A 117 22.72 4.32 -25.33
N ALA A 118 23.53 5.19 -24.68
CA ALA A 118 24.65 4.77 -23.85
C ALA A 118 24.19 4.26 -22.47
N GLU A 119 23.24 4.94 -21.82
CA GLU A 119 22.65 4.50 -20.54
C GLU A 119 21.82 3.23 -20.71
N VAL A 120 21.07 3.10 -21.80
CA VAL A 120 20.37 1.84 -22.15
C VAL A 120 21.37 0.68 -22.31
N ARG A 121 22.54 0.91 -22.91
CA ARG A 121 23.60 -0.12 -22.99
C ARG A 121 24.15 -0.48 -21.61
N LYS A 122 24.31 0.47 -20.69
CA LYS A 122 24.75 0.21 -19.30
C LYS A 122 23.70 -0.57 -18.50
N LEU A 123 22.43 -0.19 -18.57
CA LEU A 123 21.31 -0.92 -17.93
C LEU A 123 21.28 -2.38 -18.42
N LEU A 124 21.33 -2.58 -19.74
CA LEU A 124 21.33 -3.93 -20.33
C LEU A 124 22.66 -4.69 -20.10
N ALA A 125 23.70 -4.06 -19.54
CA ALA A 125 24.97 -4.68 -19.17
C ALA A 125 25.09 -5.01 -17.67
N GLN A 126 24.02 -4.82 -16.88
CA GLN A 126 24.01 -5.22 -15.47
C GLN A 126 24.20 -6.75 -15.32
N PRO A 127 24.88 -7.22 -14.24
CA PRO A 127 25.34 -8.61 -14.13
C PRO A 127 24.24 -9.67 -14.27
N GLU A 128 24.56 -10.80 -14.91
CA GLU A 128 23.61 -11.87 -15.12
C GLU A 128 22.99 -12.39 -13.81
N GLY A 129 21.68 -12.62 -13.82
CA GLY A 129 20.89 -13.03 -12.67
C GLY A 129 20.62 -11.93 -11.63
N ASN A 130 21.30 -10.78 -11.71
CA ASN A 130 21.18 -9.71 -10.71
C ASN A 130 20.01 -8.75 -11.02
N PHE A 131 18.80 -9.24 -10.80
CA PHE A 131 17.55 -8.48 -10.95
C PHE A 131 17.55 -7.19 -10.10
N ILE A 132 18.14 -7.23 -8.90
CA ILE A 132 18.24 -6.07 -7.99
C ILE A 132 18.96 -4.91 -8.69
N LYS A 133 20.17 -5.15 -9.22
CA LYS A 133 20.95 -4.11 -9.91
C LYS A 133 20.32 -3.64 -11.22
N PHE A 134 19.59 -4.52 -11.91
CA PHE A 134 18.84 -4.14 -13.10
C PHE A 134 17.71 -3.16 -12.74
N GLN A 135 16.86 -3.52 -11.77
CA GLN A 135 15.74 -2.67 -11.34
C GLN A 135 16.23 -1.35 -10.73
N SER A 136 17.24 -1.39 -9.85
CA SER A 136 17.70 -0.18 -9.16
C SER A 136 18.29 0.85 -10.11
N TYR A 137 19.00 0.43 -11.17
CA TYR A 137 19.54 1.34 -12.19
C TYR A 137 18.44 2.00 -13.03
N LEU A 138 17.34 1.27 -13.25
CA LEU A 138 16.17 1.71 -14.01
C LEU A 138 15.30 2.70 -13.22
N GLU A 139 15.10 2.42 -11.93
CA GLU A 139 14.13 3.09 -11.05
C GLU A 139 14.74 4.18 -10.12
N GLN A 140 16.07 4.29 -10.02
CA GLN A 140 16.75 5.27 -9.15
C GLN A 140 16.18 6.71 -9.28
N PRO A 141 16.25 7.55 -8.23
CA PRO A 141 15.63 8.89 -8.22
C PRO A 141 16.05 9.81 -9.38
N ILE A 142 17.29 9.67 -9.88
CA ILE A 142 17.77 10.30 -11.11
C ILE A 142 18.06 9.19 -12.13
N GLY A 143 17.00 8.52 -12.57
CA GLY A 143 17.04 7.33 -13.43
C GLY A 143 15.98 7.40 -14.52
N MET A 144 16.19 6.64 -15.61
CA MET A 144 15.43 6.76 -16.86
C MET A 144 13.90 6.65 -16.73
N HIS A 145 13.40 5.96 -15.70
CA HIS A 145 12.01 5.99 -15.29
C HIS A 145 11.62 7.40 -14.78
N SER A 146 12.06 7.74 -13.57
CA SER A 146 11.79 8.97 -12.82
C SER A 146 12.05 10.25 -13.64
N SER A 147 13.06 10.23 -14.52
CA SER A 147 13.42 11.34 -15.41
C SER A 147 12.32 11.74 -16.40
N ILE A 148 11.58 10.77 -16.96
CA ILE A 148 10.58 11.05 -17.99
C ILE A 148 9.32 11.64 -17.34
N HIS A 149 8.88 11.11 -16.20
CA HIS A 149 7.84 11.70 -15.37
C HIS A 149 8.14 13.15 -14.98
N ALA A 150 9.34 13.41 -14.44
CA ALA A 150 9.73 14.72 -13.97
C ALA A 150 9.88 15.76 -15.10
N MET A 151 10.27 15.33 -16.31
CA MET A 151 10.46 16.21 -17.47
C MET A 151 9.18 16.51 -18.26
N LEU A 152 8.14 15.68 -18.16
CA LEU A 152 6.86 15.91 -18.83
C LEU A 152 5.95 16.91 -18.08
N GLY A 153 6.26 17.21 -16.81
CA GLY A 153 5.50 18.15 -15.99
C GLY A 153 4.04 17.72 -15.79
N GLY A 154 3.17 18.68 -15.47
CA GLY A 154 1.73 18.48 -15.33
C GLY A 154 1.32 17.18 -14.63
N ASP A 155 0.45 16.42 -15.29
CA ASP A 155 -0.09 15.15 -14.80
C ASP A 155 0.96 14.04 -14.76
N MET A 156 1.86 13.97 -15.75
CA MET A 156 2.94 12.98 -15.79
C MET A 156 3.90 13.09 -14.61
N SER A 157 4.19 14.31 -14.14
CA SER A 157 4.93 14.58 -12.89
C SER A 157 4.07 14.44 -11.62
N SER A 158 2.76 14.20 -11.76
CA SER A 158 1.76 14.13 -10.69
C SER A 158 1.80 15.32 -9.73
N ARG A 159 1.88 16.53 -10.28
CA ARG A 159 1.55 17.75 -9.55
C ARG A 159 0.04 17.82 -9.37
N CYS A 160 -0.45 18.34 -8.25
CA CYS A 160 -1.88 18.63 -8.09
C CYS A 160 -2.38 19.56 -9.22
N PRO A 161 -3.63 19.40 -9.71
CA PRO A 161 -4.36 20.46 -10.40
C PRO A 161 -4.43 21.73 -9.55
N ALA A 162 -4.26 22.90 -10.18
CA ALA A 162 -4.23 24.18 -9.50
C ALA A 162 -5.45 24.39 -8.58
N GLY A 163 -5.19 24.80 -7.33
CA GLY A 163 -6.24 24.99 -6.32
C GLY A 163 -6.77 23.71 -5.66
N THR A 164 -6.21 22.53 -5.96
CA THR A 164 -6.59 21.24 -5.34
C THR A 164 -5.52 20.66 -4.40
N GLU A 165 -4.50 21.47 -4.10
CA GLU A 165 -3.41 21.19 -3.17
C GLU A 165 -3.93 21.03 -1.73
N GLY A 166 -3.51 19.97 -1.04
CA GLY A 166 -3.97 19.65 0.33
C GLY A 166 -5.37 19.03 0.39
N SER A 167 -5.96 18.66 -0.74
CA SER A 167 -7.20 17.89 -0.81
C SER A 167 -6.95 16.39 -0.52
N GLU A 168 -8.02 15.63 -0.30
CA GLU A 168 -7.93 14.17 -0.12
C GLU A 168 -7.38 13.45 -1.37
N THR A 169 -7.62 13.98 -2.57
CA THR A 169 -7.14 13.42 -3.84
C THR A 169 -5.75 13.93 -4.26
N CYS A 170 -5.31 15.07 -3.71
CA CYS A 170 -3.92 15.54 -3.84
C CYS A 170 -3.41 16.22 -2.54
N PRO A 171 -3.00 15.43 -1.53
CA PRO A 171 -2.55 15.97 -0.24
C PRO A 171 -1.19 16.67 -0.33
N VAL A 172 -0.35 16.27 -1.30
CA VAL A 172 0.93 16.89 -1.66
C VAL A 172 1.15 16.76 -3.17
N HIS A 173 1.91 17.68 -3.78
CA HIS A 173 2.43 17.44 -5.14
C HIS A 173 3.34 16.20 -5.15
N GLU A 174 3.53 15.59 -6.31
CA GLU A 174 4.37 14.40 -6.51
C GLU A 174 3.83 13.13 -5.81
N ALA A 175 2.58 13.14 -5.33
CA ALA A 175 1.87 11.98 -4.76
C ALA A 175 1.56 10.85 -5.76
N THR A 176 1.97 10.99 -7.03
CA THR A 176 1.85 9.99 -8.11
C THR A 176 0.44 9.49 -8.43
N THR A 177 -0.56 10.37 -8.30
CA THR A 177 -1.98 10.07 -8.53
C THR A 177 -2.53 10.44 -9.91
N PHE A 178 -1.76 11.14 -10.76
CA PHE A 178 -2.24 11.67 -12.05
C PHE A 178 -1.51 11.11 -13.28
N SER A 179 -0.32 10.49 -13.13
CA SER A 179 0.54 10.20 -14.29
C SER A 179 -0.12 9.29 -15.33
N ALA A 180 -0.96 8.35 -14.92
CA ALA A 180 -1.70 7.46 -15.83
C ALA A 180 -2.83 8.16 -16.64
N ASN A 181 -3.15 9.43 -16.36
CA ASN A 181 -4.10 10.20 -17.16
C ASN A 181 -3.53 10.59 -18.54
N ASP A 182 -2.20 10.77 -18.65
CA ASP A 182 -1.55 11.02 -19.94
C ASP A 182 -1.33 9.69 -20.69
N VAL A 183 -1.71 9.65 -21.96
CA VAL A 183 -1.48 8.47 -22.83
C VAL A 183 0.01 8.10 -22.90
N THR A 184 0.91 9.08 -22.80
CA THR A 184 2.37 8.88 -22.85
C THR A 184 2.93 8.05 -21.70
N PHE A 185 2.25 7.99 -20.54
CA PHE A 185 2.55 7.07 -19.44
C PHE A 185 2.69 5.62 -19.96
N HIS A 186 1.73 5.20 -20.77
CA HIS A 186 1.65 3.84 -21.29
C HIS A 186 2.74 3.54 -22.31
N LEU A 187 3.18 4.55 -23.07
CA LEU A 187 4.29 4.45 -24.01
C LEU A 187 5.64 4.42 -23.28
N HIS A 188 5.76 5.18 -22.17
CA HIS A 188 6.91 5.18 -21.29
C HIS A 188 7.07 3.81 -20.60
N HIS A 189 6.05 3.36 -19.87
CA HIS A 189 6.08 2.06 -19.19
C HIS A 189 6.15 0.89 -20.18
N GLY A 190 5.59 1.02 -21.40
CA GLY A 190 5.82 0.07 -22.49
C GLY A 190 7.30 -0.08 -22.86
N ASN A 191 8.09 1.01 -22.79
CA ASN A 191 9.54 0.93 -23.00
C ASN A 191 10.28 0.40 -21.75
N VAL A 192 9.82 0.72 -20.54
CA VAL A 192 10.30 0.11 -19.27
C VAL A 192 10.15 -1.42 -19.33
N ASP A 193 8.99 -1.92 -19.73
CA ASP A 193 8.72 -3.35 -19.88
C ASP A 193 9.58 -4.00 -20.98
N ARG A 194 9.72 -3.33 -22.12
CA ARG A 194 10.62 -3.74 -23.20
C ARG A 194 12.08 -3.82 -22.75
N LEU A 195 12.57 -2.87 -21.95
CA LEU A 195 13.93 -2.89 -21.41
C LEU A 195 14.12 -4.07 -20.45
N TRP A 196 13.13 -4.39 -19.62
CA TRP A 196 13.15 -5.60 -18.78
C TRP A 196 13.16 -6.88 -19.62
N TRP A 197 12.30 -6.98 -20.63
CA TRP A 197 12.29 -8.11 -21.56
C TRP A 197 13.64 -8.27 -22.30
N LEU A 198 14.22 -7.17 -22.81
CA LEU A 198 15.55 -7.18 -23.44
C LEU A 198 16.67 -7.63 -22.50
N TRP A 199 16.56 -7.36 -21.20
CA TRP A 199 17.49 -7.90 -20.21
C TRP A 199 17.23 -9.38 -19.91
N GLN A 200 15.97 -9.80 -19.80
CA GLN A 200 15.58 -11.20 -19.62
C GLN A 200 16.08 -12.11 -20.76
N GLU A 201 16.03 -11.64 -22.00
CA GLU A 201 16.44 -12.40 -23.19
C GLU A 201 17.97 -12.51 -23.37
N LYS A 202 18.79 -11.79 -22.59
CA LYS A 202 20.26 -11.87 -22.70
C LYS A 202 20.86 -13.16 -22.12
N SER A 203 20.20 -13.80 -21.17
CA SER A 203 20.69 -15.01 -20.50
C SER A 203 19.54 -15.74 -19.82
N ASP A 204 19.50 -17.07 -19.87
CA ASP A 204 18.52 -17.87 -19.13
C ASP A 204 18.56 -17.62 -17.60
N LYS A 205 19.69 -17.11 -17.08
CA LYS A 205 19.78 -16.63 -15.68
C LYS A 205 18.92 -15.40 -15.44
N ASN A 206 18.86 -14.46 -16.38
CA ASN A 206 18.07 -13.23 -16.28
C ASN A 206 16.58 -13.53 -16.45
N LYS A 207 16.25 -14.42 -17.39
CA LYS A 207 14.89 -14.78 -17.79
C LYS A 207 13.96 -15.06 -16.61
N TYR A 208 14.43 -15.79 -15.61
CA TYR A 208 13.67 -16.09 -14.39
C TYR A 208 14.33 -15.52 -13.11
N ALA A 209 15.19 -14.52 -13.22
CA ALA A 209 15.72 -13.80 -12.06
C ALA A 209 14.65 -12.92 -11.42
N PHE A 210 14.50 -13.01 -10.10
CA PHE A 210 13.63 -12.16 -9.32
C PHE A 210 14.12 -12.11 -7.87
N HIS A 211 14.18 -10.91 -7.28
CA HIS A 211 14.41 -10.67 -5.86
C HIS A 211 14.08 -9.20 -5.54
N GLY A 212 13.35 -8.92 -4.45
CA GLY A 212 13.10 -7.56 -3.99
C GLY A 212 12.26 -7.55 -2.71
N GLY A 213 12.28 -6.44 -1.99
CA GLY A 213 11.48 -6.26 -0.77
C GLY A 213 10.07 -5.78 -1.08
N SER A 214 9.10 -6.03 -0.18
CA SER A 214 7.71 -5.61 -0.34
C SER A 214 7.42 -4.19 0.16
N VAL A 215 8.37 -3.55 0.84
CA VAL A 215 8.18 -2.23 1.48
C VAL A 215 9.14 -1.20 0.88
N GLN A 216 8.61 -0.05 0.47
CA GLN A 216 9.38 1.08 -0.05
C GLN A 216 10.28 1.69 1.04
N ASN A 217 11.57 1.92 0.75
CA ASN A 217 12.48 2.67 1.63
C ASN A 217 13.47 3.52 0.83
N ILE A 218 13.00 4.70 0.40
CA ILE A 218 13.77 5.67 -0.39
C ILE A 218 14.94 6.28 0.42
N SER A 219 14.88 6.23 1.75
CA SER A 219 15.92 6.78 2.65
C SER A 219 17.15 5.88 2.81
N ALA A 220 17.09 4.62 2.36
CA ALA A 220 18.16 3.63 2.50
C ALA A 220 18.35 2.81 1.21
N LEU A 221 18.32 3.45 0.04
CA LEU A 221 18.48 2.81 -1.28
C LEU A 221 19.87 2.20 -1.51
N ASP A 222 20.86 2.53 -0.69
CA ASP A 222 22.17 1.87 -0.63
C ASP A 222 22.09 0.47 0.01
N GLN A 223 21.23 0.30 1.02
CA GLN A 223 20.99 -0.96 1.71
C GLN A 223 19.86 -1.79 1.08
N TYR A 224 18.79 -1.13 0.61
CA TYR A 224 17.56 -1.73 0.08
C TYR A 224 17.18 -1.18 -1.30
N PRO A 225 18.04 -1.33 -2.33
CA PRO A 225 17.92 -0.69 -3.64
C PRO A 225 16.67 -1.06 -4.47
N ASN A 226 15.93 -2.12 -4.11
CA ASN A 226 14.60 -2.41 -4.63
C ASN A 226 13.64 -2.94 -3.54
N GLY A 227 13.63 -2.25 -2.40
CA GLY A 227 12.69 -2.48 -1.30
C GLY A 227 13.30 -3.25 -0.14
N GLN A 228 12.81 -2.96 1.06
CA GLN A 228 13.19 -3.64 2.30
C GLN A 228 12.25 -4.81 2.62
N PRO A 229 12.65 -5.75 3.51
CA PRO A 229 11.83 -6.91 3.86
C PRO A 229 10.42 -6.55 4.39
N PRO A 230 9.41 -7.45 4.29
CA PRO A 230 9.47 -8.84 3.80
C PRO A 230 10.00 -9.04 2.38
N TRP A 231 10.73 -10.12 2.13
CA TRP A 231 11.20 -10.46 0.79
C TRP A 231 10.07 -11.08 -0.03
N LEU A 232 9.90 -10.61 -1.27
CA LEU A 232 8.91 -11.12 -2.21
C LEU A 232 9.40 -12.42 -2.87
N ASP A 233 8.48 -13.33 -3.17
CA ASP A 233 8.74 -14.54 -3.94
C ASP A 233 7.92 -14.60 -5.24
N LYS A 234 8.12 -15.65 -6.05
CA LYS A 234 7.42 -15.82 -7.34
C LYS A 234 5.97 -16.25 -7.20
N SER A 235 5.55 -16.76 -6.05
CA SER A 235 4.15 -17.09 -5.71
C SER A 235 3.37 -15.88 -5.20
N THR A 236 4.07 -14.83 -4.77
CA THR A 236 3.49 -13.61 -4.21
C THR A 236 2.63 -12.92 -5.27
N ARG A 237 1.46 -12.43 -4.84
CA ARG A 237 0.51 -11.76 -5.74
C ARG A 237 1.00 -10.35 -6.10
N VAL A 238 0.71 -9.95 -7.33
CA VAL A 238 0.86 -8.56 -7.78
C VAL A 238 -0.36 -7.77 -7.27
N PRO A 239 -0.20 -6.64 -6.56
CA PRO A 239 -1.32 -5.87 -6.03
C PRO A 239 -2.14 -5.26 -7.19
N ASN A 240 -3.46 -5.40 -7.14
CA ASN A 240 -4.36 -5.05 -8.24
C ASN A 240 -5.47 -4.05 -7.86
N ASP A 241 -5.74 -3.83 -6.57
CA ASP A 241 -6.78 -2.92 -6.06
C ASP A 241 -8.15 -3.09 -6.77
N GLY A 242 -8.49 -4.36 -7.06
CA GLY A 242 -9.71 -4.75 -7.78
C GLY A 242 -9.72 -4.51 -9.30
N MET A 243 -8.68 -3.92 -9.90
CA MET A 243 -8.65 -3.53 -11.32
C MET A 243 -8.55 -4.71 -12.31
N TRP A 244 -8.03 -5.86 -11.89
CA TRP A 244 -7.90 -7.06 -12.74
C TRP A 244 -7.76 -8.34 -11.90
N LYS A 245 -7.95 -9.50 -12.53
CA LYS A 245 -7.80 -10.84 -11.90
C LYS A 245 -6.44 -11.05 -11.24
N ASN A 246 -6.38 -11.87 -10.18
CA ASN A 246 -5.13 -12.09 -9.44
C ASN A 246 -4.02 -12.72 -10.33
N TYR A 247 -2.84 -12.08 -10.36
CA TYR A 247 -1.60 -12.59 -10.96
C TYR A 247 -0.55 -12.84 -9.89
N THR A 248 0.33 -13.83 -10.08
CA THR A 248 1.56 -13.96 -9.29
C THR A 248 2.73 -13.27 -10.00
N ILE A 249 3.76 -12.88 -9.24
CA ILE A 249 5.01 -12.36 -9.80
C ILE A 249 5.61 -13.35 -10.81
N GLY A 250 5.52 -14.66 -10.55
CA GLY A 250 5.99 -15.73 -11.43
C GLY A 250 5.31 -15.79 -12.80
N ASP A 251 4.04 -15.39 -12.89
CA ASP A 251 3.31 -15.30 -14.17
C ASP A 251 3.87 -14.18 -15.06
N THR A 252 4.37 -13.09 -14.44
CA THR A 252 4.91 -11.93 -15.16
C THR A 252 6.28 -12.20 -15.79
N LEU A 253 7.01 -13.24 -15.34
CA LEU A 253 8.38 -13.51 -15.78
C LEU A 253 8.45 -14.07 -17.22
N ASP A 254 7.38 -14.62 -17.78
CA ASP A 254 7.42 -15.29 -19.10
C ASP A 254 6.34 -14.76 -20.05
N THR A 255 6.67 -13.69 -20.78
CA THR A 255 5.79 -13.06 -21.78
C THR A 255 5.41 -14.00 -22.94
N ARG A 256 6.04 -15.17 -23.07
CA ARG A 256 5.75 -16.17 -24.11
C ARG A 256 4.83 -17.29 -23.63
N ARG A 257 4.63 -17.50 -22.33
CA ARG A 257 3.77 -18.60 -21.81
C ARG A 257 2.33 -18.54 -22.32
N GLN A 258 1.77 -17.34 -22.53
CA GLN A 258 0.40 -17.17 -23.02
C GLN A 258 0.23 -17.52 -24.51
N TYR A 259 1.29 -17.56 -25.33
CA TYR A 259 1.23 -17.88 -26.77
C TYR A 259 0.94 -19.36 -27.11
N ARG A 260 0.53 -20.17 -26.12
CA ARG A 260 0.05 -21.56 -26.34
C ARG A 260 -1.47 -21.71 -26.33
N PHE A 261 -2.24 -20.65 -26.09
CA PHE A 261 -3.69 -20.63 -26.31
C PHE A 261 -4.02 -19.53 -27.35
N HIS A 262 -4.73 -19.93 -28.41
CA HIS A 262 -4.93 -19.21 -29.69
C HIS A 262 -3.67 -19.21 -30.58
N GLY A 263 -3.71 -20.03 -31.63
CA GLY A 263 -2.61 -20.17 -32.58
C GLY A 263 -2.74 -19.26 -33.79
N HIS A 264 -1.90 -18.24 -33.89
CA HIS A 264 -1.39 -17.74 -35.16
C HIS A 264 0.09 -17.38 -35.02
N VAL A 265 0.89 -17.76 -36.02
CA VAL A 265 2.34 -17.49 -36.08
C VAL A 265 2.58 -16.33 -37.03
N ILE A 266 3.18 -15.26 -36.52
CA ILE A 266 3.86 -14.23 -37.33
C ILE A 266 5.27 -14.08 -36.75
N SER A 267 6.25 -13.88 -37.62
CA SER A 267 7.68 -13.89 -37.30
C SER A 267 8.38 -12.64 -37.85
N SER A 268 9.66 -12.47 -37.51
CA SER A 268 10.56 -11.36 -37.87
C SER A 268 10.21 -9.99 -37.24
N ALA A 269 11.10 -9.00 -37.19
CA ALA A 269 12.56 -8.97 -36.99
C ALA A 269 12.97 -7.48 -36.82
N PHE A 270 14.08 -7.16 -36.17
CA PHE A 270 14.58 -5.77 -36.11
C PHE A 270 16.10 -5.69 -35.98
N GLN A 271 16.72 -4.81 -36.77
CA GLN A 271 18.09 -4.30 -36.61
C GLN A 271 18.17 -2.84 -37.10
N PRO A 272 18.98 -1.94 -36.49
CA PRO A 272 18.92 -0.50 -36.75
C PRO A 272 20.18 0.14 -37.36
N ALA A 273 19.99 1.25 -38.08
CA ALA A 273 21.00 2.27 -38.47
C ALA A 273 20.24 3.56 -38.88
N SER A 274 20.29 4.69 -38.17
CA SER A 274 21.39 5.68 -37.95
C SER A 274 21.62 6.66 -39.12
N GLN A 275 21.49 7.97 -38.85
CA GLN A 275 21.91 9.09 -39.70
C GLN A 275 22.87 10.01 -38.91
N SER A 276 23.74 10.78 -39.58
CA SER A 276 24.45 11.94 -39.02
C SER A 276 24.94 12.91 -40.13
N PRO A 277 25.20 14.21 -39.84
CA PRO A 277 25.25 15.27 -40.87
C PRO A 277 26.46 16.26 -40.78
N LEU A 278 26.37 17.39 -41.54
CA LEU A 278 26.91 18.76 -41.29
C LEU A 278 28.07 19.32 -42.17
N PHE A 279 27.73 20.40 -42.92
CA PHE A 279 28.39 21.72 -43.17
C PHE A 279 29.92 21.96 -43.40
N LEU A 280 30.22 23.10 -44.07
CA LEU A 280 31.54 23.59 -44.52
C LEU A 280 32.06 24.82 -43.72
N THR A 281 33.38 25.11 -43.81
CA THR A 281 34.02 26.44 -43.63
C THR A 281 35.24 26.64 -44.58
N MET A 282 35.91 27.81 -44.57
CA MET A 282 36.73 28.36 -45.69
C MET A 282 38.28 28.19 -45.60
N SER A 283 39.01 28.69 -46.60
CA SER A 283 40.45 28.40 -46.88
C SER A 283 41.41 29.61 -46.84
N ALA A 284 42.72 29.32 -46.94
CA ALA A 284 43.84 30.10 -46.40
C ALA A 284 44.34 31.34 -47.18
N GLN A 285 43.56 31.94 -48.08
CA GLN A 285 44.04 33.06 -48.93
C GLN A 285 44.26 34.41 -48.20
N THR A 286 44.03 34.46 -46.89
CA THR A 286 44.15 35.67 -46.04
C THR A 286 45.24 35.57 -44.96
N ALA A 287 46.04 34.50 -44.95
CA ALA A 287 47.16 34.31 -44.03
C ALA A 287 48.24 35.40 -44.23
N THR A 288 48.78 35.96 -43.13
CA THR A 288 49.80 37.03 -43.19
C THR A 288 51.01 36.80 -42.27
N ARG A 289 51.00 35.74 -41.46
CA ARG A 289 52.15 35.28 -40.67
C ARG A 289 52.70 33.99 -41.28
N ILE A 290 54.00 33.74 -41.06
CA ILE A 290 54.64 32.49 -41.48
C ILE A 290 54.07 31.26 -40.75
N GLU A 291 53.60 31.44 -39.51
CA GLU A 291 52.96 30.39 -38.71
C GLU A 291 51.66 29.91 -39.38
N ASP A 292 50.77 30.85 -39.74
CA ASP A 292 49.52 30.58 -40.48
C ASP A 292 49.76 29.79 -41.78
N VAL A 293 50.85 30.10 -42.49
CA VAL A 293 51.23 29.46 -43.76
C VAL A 293 51.78 28.05 -43.54
N LEU A 294 52.51 27.81 -42.45
CA LEU A 294 52.98 26.47 -42.09
C LEU A 294 51.84 25.57 -41.59
N GLU A 295 50.85 26.12 -40.89
CA GLU A 295 49.62 25.39 -40.54
C GLU A 295 48.80 25.04 -41.79
N ALA A 296 48.63 25.99 -42.72
CA ALA A 296 47.96 25.74 -43.99
C ALA A 296 48.71 24.72 -44.90
N LEU A 297 50.05 24.73 -44.88
CA LEU A 297 50.87 23.75 -45.60
C LEU A 297 50.75 22.35 -44.99
N SER A 298 50.90 22.22 -43.67
CA SER A 298 50.68 20.97 -42.92
C SER A 298 49.29 20.38 -43.18
N LYS A 299 48.26 21.24 -43.25
CA LYS A 299 46.90 20.85 -43.62
C LYS A 299 46.80 20.38 -45.08
N SER A 300 47.49 21.03 -46.01
CA SER A 300 47.48 20.63 -47.43
C SER A 300 48.24 19.32 -47.66
N GLU A 301 49.33 19.06 -46.93
CA GLU A 301 50.06 17.77 -46.97
C GLU A 301 49.20 16.62 -46.39
N ALA A 302 48.43 16.88 -45.34
CA ALA A 302 47.44 15.94 -44.82
C ALA A 302 46.29 15.69 -45.81
N GLU A 303 45.73 16.75 -46.40
CA GLU A 303 44.68 16.67 -47.42
C GLU A 303 45.18 15.93 -48.68
N GLU A 304 46.42 16.12 -49.14
CA GLU A 304 47.01 15.38 -50.27
C GLU A 304 47.16 13.88 -49.96
N SER A 305 47.58 13.54 -48.74
CA SER A 305 47.66 12.15 -48.28
C SER A 305 46.28 11.48 -48.21
N GLU A 306 45.26 12.18 -47.72
CA GLU A 306 43.88 11.68 -47.64
C GLU A 306 43.22 11.56 -49.02
N LEU A 307 43.48 12.51 -49.94
CA LEU A 307 43.05 12.44 -51.33
C LEU A 307 43.69 11.25 -52.05
N SER A 308 44.97 10.99 -51.79
CA SER A 308 45.73 9.87 -52.38
C SER A 308 45.18 8.52 -51.92
N HIS A 309 44.78 8.40 -50.65
CA HIS A 309 44.11 7.20 -50.15
C HIS A 309 42.72 7.02 -50.77
N SER A 310 41.91 8.09 -50.78
CA SER A 310 40.56 8.09 -51.37
C SER A 310 40.58 7.71 -52.85
N LEU A 311 41.56 8.22 -53.62
CA LEU A 311 41.73 7.91 -55.03
C LEU A 311 42.10 6.43 -55.26
N ALA A 312 42.89 5.82 -54.37
CA ALA A 312 43.22 4.41 -54.45
C ALA A 312 41.99 3.51 -54.24
N GLU A 313 41.12 3.83 -53.27
CA GLU A 313 39.87 3.10 -53.05
C GLU A 313 38.89 3.26 -54.23
N ILE A 314 38.70 4.48 -54.74
CA ILE A 314 37.82 4.75 -55.88
C ILE A 314 38.30 4.02 -57.15
N ILE A 315 39.62 3.89 -57.35
CA ILE A 315 40.18 3.10 -58.45
C ILE A 315 39.92 1.60 -58.26
N ALA A 316 40.01 1.08 -57.04
CA ALA A 316 39.73 -0.32 -56.73
C ALA A 316 38.25 -0.71 -56.96
N ASP A 317 37.30 0.19 -56.66
CA ASP A 317 35.87 -0.05 -56.91
C ASP A 317 35.44 0.12 -58.38
N ARG A 318 36.29 0.68 -59.25
CA ARG A 318 35.94 0.94 -60.67
C ARG A 318 35.49 -0.31 -61.42
N ASP A 319 36.16 -1.45 -61.20
CA ASP A 319 35.85 -2.69 -61.92
C ASP A 319 34.68 -3.46 -61.26
N ARG A 320 34.40 -3.22 -59.97
CA ARG A 320 33.12 -3.61 -59.32
C ARG A 320 31.94 -2.85 -59.91
N ILE A 321 32.06 -1.53 -60.09
CA ILE A 321 31.03 -0.68 -60.71
C ILE A 321 30.76 -1.13 -62.15
N ARG A 322 31.78 -1.43 -62.96
CA ARG A 322 31.61 -2.01 -64.30
C ARG A 322 30.86 -3.35 -64.27
N THR A 323 31.20 -4.23 -63.33
CA THR A 323 30.54 -5.53 -63.16
C THR A 323 29.06 -5.37 -62.74
N ALA A 324 28.75 -4.38 -61.92
CA ALA A 324 27.38 -4.02 -61.55
C ALA A 324 26.59 -3.43 -62.72
N LEU A 325 27.22 -2.55 -63.52
CA LEU A 325 26.58 -1.94 -64.70
C LEU A 325 26.22 -3.00 -65.75
N ALA A 326 27.15 -3.91 -66.08
CA ALA A 326 26.90 -5.00 -67.01
C ALA A 326 25.79 -5.96 -66.52
N ARG A 327 25.65 -6.15 -65.20
CA ARG A 327 24.50 -6.88 -64.62
C ARG A 327 23.17 -6.12 -64.79
N LEU A 328 23.19 -4.80 -64.64
CA LEU A 328 22.03 -3.93 -64.85
C LEU A 328 21.56 -3.94 -66.32
N GLU A 329 22.49 -3.81 -67.27
CA GLU A 329 22.23 -3.88 -68.72
C GLU A 329 21.58 -5.20 -69.12
N ASN A 330 21.97 -6.33 -68.51
CA ASN A 330 21.34 -7.63 -68.72
C ASN A 330 19.98 -7.78 -68.02
N LEU A 331 19.69 -6.98 -66.98
CA LEU A 331 18.42 -7.01 -66.25
C LEU A 331 17.31 -6.19 -66.93
N VAL A 332 17.64 -5.08 -67.58
CA VAL A 332 16.68 -4.20 -68.29
C VAL A 332 15.75 -4.99 -69.23
N PRO A 333 16.23 -5.79 -70.22
CA PRO A 333 15.35 -6.49 -71.14
C PRO A 333 14.48 -7.58 -70.47
N MET A 334 14.92 -8.13 -69.33
CA MET A 334 14.07 -9.02 -68.52
C MET A 334 12.97 -8.24 -67.78
N LEU A 335 13.28 -7.03 -67.30
CA LEU A 335 12.28 -6.12 -66.71
C LEU A 335 11.25 -5.68 -67.75
N ASP A 336 11.66 -5.29 -68.95
CA ASP A 336 10.75 -4.87 -70.03
C ASP A 336 9.82 -6.02 -70.45
N GLY A 337 10.34 -7.25 -70.52
CA GLY A 337 9.54 -8.45 -70.75
C GLY A 337 8.52 -8.71 -69.63
N LEU A 338 8.92 -8.51 -68.36
CA LEU A 338 8.01 -8.61 -67.21
C LEU A 338 6.93 -7.50 -67.23
N VAL A 339 7.27 -6.28 -67.65
CA VAL A 339 6.32 -5.17 -67.81
C VAL A 339 5.30 -5.47 -68.91
N GLN A 340 5.74 -5.93 -70.10
CA GLN A 340 4.80 -6.30 -71.19
C GLN A 340 3.88 -7.47 -70.81
N ASN A 341 4.41 -8.45 -70.06
CA ASN A 341 3.61 -9.54 -69.50
C ASN A 341 2.61 -9.03 -68.45
N GLY A 342 3.03 -8.13 -67.56
CA GLY A 342 2.17 -7.49 -66.56
C GLY A 342 1.04 -6.68 -67.18
N ASP A 343 1.31 -5.89 -68.20
CA ASP A 343 0.30 -5.09 -68.91
C ASP A 343 -0.67 -5.96 -69.74
N THR A 344 -0.19 -7.12 -70.21
CA THR A 344 -1.03 -8.10 -70.91
C THR A 344 -1.91 -8.89 -69.95
N LEU A 345 -1.38 -9.27 -68.78
CA LEU A 345 -2.17 -9.82 -67.67
C LEU A 345 -3.23 -8.80 -67.21
N LYS A 346 -2.86 -7.53 -66.99
CA LYS A 346 -3.76 -6.42 -66.63
C LYS A 346 -4.90 -6.24 -67.63
N ARG A 347 -4.63 -6.27 -68.94
CA ARG A 347 -5.68 -6.24 -69.99
C ARG A 347 -6.61 -7.46 -69.94
N ASN A 348 -6.09 -8.65 -69.66
CA ASN A 348 -6.89 -9.87 -69.59
C ASN A 348 -7.74 -9.93 -68.30
N VAL A 349 -7.17 -9.54 -67.16
CA VAL A 349 -7.87 -9.41 -65.87
C VAL A 349 -8.94 -8.33 -65.97
N GLY A 350 -8.69 -7.18 -66.62
CA GLY A 350 -9.69 -6.13 -66.84
C GLY A 350 -10.94 -6.63 -67.59
N LYS A 351 -10.75 -7.28 -68.76
CA LYS A 351 -11.86 -7.89 -69.52
C LYS A 351 -12.60 -8.99 -68.73
N THR A 352 -11.88 -9.71 -67.89
CA THR A 352 -12.46 -10.73 -67.01
C THR A 352 -13.29 -10.09 -65.89
N ALA A 353 -12.82 -8.97 -65.32
CA ALA A 353 -13.52 -8.20 -64.30
C ALA A 353 -14.81 -7.57 -64.84
N GLU A 354 -14.78 -6.91 -66.01
CA GLU A 354 -15.98 -6.38 -66.68
C GLU A 354 -17.03 -7.48 -66.92
N THR A 355 -16.58 -8.68 -67.33
CA THR A 355 -17.44 -9.83 -67.57
C THR A 355 -18.02 -10.38 -66.27
N ALA A 356 -17.19 -10.51 -65.23
CA ALA A 356 -17.59 -10.97 -63.90
C ALA A 356 -18.54 -9.99 -63.20
N GLU A 357 -18.36 -8.69 -63.38
CA GLU A 357 -19.26 -7.66 -62.85
C GLU A 357 -20.63 -7.72 -63.51
N ARG A 358 -20.69 -7.85 -64.84
CA ARG A 358 -21.95 -8.03 -65.59
C ARG A 358 -22.70 -9.29 -65.17
N VAL A 359 -22.00 -10.42 -65.03
CA VAL A 359 -22.62 -11.69 -64.57
C VAL A 359 -23.05 -11.57 -63.11
N GLY A 360 -22.17 -11.04 -62.24
CA GLY A 360 -22.45 -10.85 -60.82
C GLY A 360 -23.60 -9.89 -60.55
N ALA A 361 -23.82 -8.87 -61.38
CA ALA A 361 -24.99 -8.00 -61.29
C ALA A 361 -26.29 -8.76 -61.56
N GLY A 362 -26.31 -9.65 -62.55
CA GLY A 362 -27.44 -10.54 -62.82
C GLY A 362 -27.70 -11.53 -61.68
N VAL A 363 -26.65 -12.17 -61.17
CA VAL A 363 -26.74 -13.11 -60.03
C VAL A 363 -27.28 -12.41 -58.77
N ARG A 364 -26.73 -11.24 -58.38
CA ARG A 364 -27.24 -10.44 -57.25
C ARG A 364 -28.69 -10.00 -57.43
N GLY A 365 -29.15 -9.82 -58.68
CA GLY A 365 -30.56 -9.59 -59.00
C GLY A 365 -31.43 -10.81 -58.70
N LEU A 366 -31.01 -11.99 -59.15
CA LEU A 366 -31.71 -13.26 -58.92
C LEU A 366 -31.73 -13.66 -57.44
N GLU A 367 -30.59 -13.55 -56.73
CA GLU A 367 -30.47 -13.81 -55.30
C GLU A 367 -31.43 -12.95 -54.47
N ARG A 368 -31.60 -11.68 -54.83
CA ARG A 368 -32.55 -10.75 -54.17
C ARG A 368 -34.00 -11.19 -54.37
N VAL A 369 -34.35 -11.78 -55.52
CA VAL A 369 -35.68 -12.34 -55.78
C VAL A 369 -35.86 -13.64 -55.01
N MET A 370 -34.90 -14.56 -55.06
CA MET A 370 -34.93 -15.84 -54.34
C MET A 370 -35.03 -15.63 -52.82
N GLY A 371 -34.28 -14.68 -52.26
CA GLY A 371 -34.36 -14.31 -50.84
C GLY A 371 -35.74 -13.79 -50.44
N ARG A 372 -36.36 -12.93 -51.26
CA ARG A 372 -37.74 -12.45 -51.03
C ARG A 372 -38.77 -13.58 -51.09
N VAL A 373 -38.64 -14.51 -52.05
CA VAL A 373 -39.52 -15.68 -52.16
C VAL A 373 -39.35 -16.61 -50.95
N ARG A 374 -38.12 -16.84 -50.49
CA ARG A 374 -37.85 -17.64 -49.28
C ARG A 374 -38.49 -17.03 -48.03
N ILE A 375 -38.31 -15.73 -47.79
CA ILE A 375 -38.91 -15.01 -46.65
C ILE A 375 -40.45 -15.04 -46.73
N ALA A 376 -41.02 -14.95 -47.93
CA ALA A 376 -42.48 -15.06 -48.11
C ALA A 376 -43.00 -16.47 -47.76
N ALA A 377 -42.32 -17.52 -48.24
CA ALA A 377 -42.70 -18.91 -47.93
C ALA A 377 -42.57 -19.23 -46.42
N GLU A 378 -41.50 -18.72 -45.78
CA GLU A 378 -41.25 -18.87 -44.34
C GLU A 378 -42.36 -18.22 -43.49
N ARG A 379 -42.78 -17.00 -43.85
CA ARG A 379 -43.92 -16.32 -43.20
C ARG A 379 -45.25 -17.04 -43.39
N VAL A 380 -45.48 -17.67 -44.56
CA VAL A 380 -46.69 -18.48 -44.79
C VAL A 380 -46.68 -19.74 -43.91
N GLY A 381 -45.53 -20.40 -43.75
CA GLY A 381 -45.37 -21.51 -42.81
C GLY A 381 -45.66 -21.10 -41.37
N GLN A 382 -45.07 -19.99 -40.91
CA GLN A 382 -45.27 -19.44 -39.56
C GLN A 382 -46.76 -19.16 -39.25
N VAL A 383 -47.55 -18.66 -40.22
CA VAL A 383 -49.00 -18.45 -40.05
C VAL A 383 -49.78 -19.77 -40.03
N ALA A 384 -49.37 -20.78 -40.79
CA ALA A 384 -49.97 -22.12 -40.73
C ALA A 384 -49.71 -22.80 -39.37
N ASP A 385 -48.49 -22.70 -38.85
CA ASP A 385 -48.10 -23.24 -37.54
C ASP A 385 -48.82 -22.50 -36.40
N ALA A 386 -49.01 -21.18 -36.50
CA ALA A 386 -49.84 -20.40 -35.58
C ALA A 386 -51.28 -20.92 -35.55
N LYS A 387 -51.91 -21.07 -36.72
CA LYS A 387 -53.29 -21.56 -36.87
C LYS A 387 -53.47 -22.94 -36.24
N ALA A 388 -52.57 -23.86 -36.55
CA ALA A 388 -52.59 -25.22 -35.99
C ALA A 388 -52.38 -25.22 -34.46
N SER A 389 -51.48 -24.36 -33.96
CA SER A 389 -51.18 -24.27 -32.53
C SER A 389 -52.33 -23.68 -31.71
N LEU A 390 -53.02 -22.65 -32.21
CA LEU A 390 -54.17 -22.05 -31.53
C LEU A 390 -55.39 -22.99 -31.49
N ALA A 391 -55.70 -23.68 -32.60
CA ALA A 391 -56.78 -24.68 -32.63
C ALA A 391 -56.50 -25.86 -31.66
N ALA A 392 -55.26 -26.35 -31.62
CA ALA A 392 -54.85 -27.42 -30.71
C ALA A 392 -54.81 -26.97 -29.23
N LEU A 393 -54.45 -25.71 -28.97
CA LEU A 393 -54.51 -25.10 -27.63
C LEU A 393 -55.94 -25.12 -27.07
N GLN A 394 -56.91 -24.62 -27.84
CA GLN A 394 -58.31 -24.58 -27.42
C GLN A 394 -58.85 -26.00 -27.16
N ALA A 395 -58.64 -26.93 -28.09
CA ALA A 395 -59.07 -28.32 -27.93
C ALA A 395 -58.45 -29.02 -26.70
N ALA A 396 -57.20 -28.72 -26.36
CA ALA A 396 -56.53 -29.25 -25.17
C ALA A 396 -57.07 -28.64 -23.86
N MET A 397 -57.45 -27.36 -23.87
CA MET A 397 -58.09 -26.69 -22.73
C MET A 397 -59.48 -27.25 -22.45
N GLU A 398 -60.28 -27.50 -23.49
CA GLU A 398 -61.59 -28.16 -23.38
C GLU A 398 -61.48 -29.57 -22.79
N GLN A 399 -60.44 -30.33 -23.18
CA GLN A 399 -60.11 -31.66 -22.66
C GLN A 399 -59.47 -31.64 -21.26
N ARG A 400 -59.14 -30.46 -20.71
CA ARG A 400 -58.40 -30.26 -19.45
C ARG A 400 -57.00 -30.89 -19.43
N ASP A 401 -56.39 -31.13 -20.58
CA ASP A 401 -54.99 -31.53 -20.66
C ASP A 401 -54.09 -30.29 -20.59
N TRP A 402 -53.81 -29.88 -19.36
CA TRP A 402 -52.97 -28.72 -19.03
C TRP A 402 -51.54 -28.82 -19.59
N GLU A 403 -51.00 -30.02 -19.76
CA GLU A 403 -49.62 -30.23 -20.24
C GLU A 403 -49.55 -30.21 -21.78
N THR A 404 -50.61 -30.60 -22.47
CA THR A 404 -50.75 -30.41 -23.91
C THR A 404 -51.14 -28.96 -24.24
N ALA A 405 -52.06 -28.36 -23.50
CA ALA A 405 -52.43 -26.95 -23.66
C ALA A 405 -51.21 -26.02 -23.48
N ALA A 406 -50.42 -26.20 -22.42
CA ALA A 406 -49.19 -25.42 -22.20
C ALA A 406 -48.19 -25.55 -23.37
N ARG A 407 -48.02 -26.75 -23.94
CA ARG A 407 -47.13 -26.98 -25.10
C ARG A 407 -47.65 -26.31 -26.38
N HIS A 408 -48.96 -26.24 -26.60
CA HIS A 408 -49.53 -25.55 -27.76
C HIS A 408 -49.52 -24.02 -27.58
N CYS A 409 -49.73 -23.53 -26.35
CA CYS A 409 -49.51 -22.12 -25.98
C CYS A 409 -48.06 -21.70 -26.29
N ALA A 410 -47.07 -22.47 -25.82
CA ALA A 410 -45.66 -22.21 -26.09
C ALA A 410 -45.32 -22.15 -27.59
N ARG A 411 -45.92 -23.02 -28.42
CA ARG A 411 -45.74 -23.02 -29.88
C ARG A 411 -46.37 -21.79 -30.54
N ALA A 412 -47.59 -21.41 -30.13
CA ALA A 412 -48.24 -20.19 -30.64
C ALA A 412 -47.46 -18.92 -30.23
N MET A 413 -46.86 -18.90 -29.05
CA MET A 413 -45.99 -17.80 -28.58
C MET A 413 -44.62 -17.74 -29.25
N ALA A 414 -44.16 -18.81 -29.90
CA ALA A 414 -42.89 -18.84 -30.63
C ALA A 414 -42.97 -18.24 -32.05
N VAL A 415 -44.17 -17.89 -32.52
CA VAL A 415 -44.38 -17.27 -33.83
C VAL A 415 -44.10 -15.76 -33.74
N PRO A 416 -43.30 -15.15 -34.65
CA PRO A 416 -42.95 -13.74 -34.59
C PRO A 416 -44.17 -12.80 -34.54
N LYS A 417 -44.10 -11.77 -33.70
CA LYS A 417 -45.21 -10.86 -33.43
C LYS A 417 -45.67 -10.13 -34.71
N GLU A 418 -44.72 -9.75 -35.57
CA GLU A 418 -44.93 -9.07 -36.85
C GLU A 418 -45.67 -9.96 -37.87
N VAL A 419 -45.67 -11.27 -37.65
CA VAL A 419 -46.37 -12.27 -38.46
C VAL A 419 -47.74 -12.58 -37.87
N MET A 420 -47.84 -12.68 -36.54
CA MET A 420 -49.12 -12.87 -35.82
C MET A 420 -50.07 -11.66 -35.96
N GLU A 421 -49.55 -10.44 -35.89
CA GLU A 421 -50.32 -9.19 -36.06
C GLU A 421 -50.51 -8.81 -37.53
N GLY A 422 -49.78 -9.45 -38.45
CA GLY A 422 -49.79 -9.13 -39.88
C GLY A 422 -51.15 -9.38 -40.54
N PRO A 423 -51.56 -8.57 -41.54
CA PRO A 423 -52.89 -8.68 -42.17
C PRO A 423 -53.13 -10.02 -42.86
N PHE A 424 -52.08 -10.76 -43.23
CA PHE A 424 -52.21 -12.12 -43.75
C PHE A 424 -52.64 -13.14 -42.68
N ALA A 425 -52.17 -13.02 -41.43
CA ALA A 425 -52.61 -13.91 -40.35
C ALA A 425 -54.08 -13.64 -39.98
N GLN A 426 -54.47 -12.37 -39.90
CA GLN A 426 -55.86 -11.97 -39.64
C GLN A 426 -56.85 -12.52 -40.70
N VAL A 427 -56.41 -12.71 -41.95
CA VAL A 427 -57.22 -13.24 -43.05
C VAL A 427 -57.07 -14.76 -43.24
N ALA A 428 -55.99 -15.38 -42.77
CA ALA A 428 -55.79 -16.83 -42.84
C ALA A 428 -56.41 -17.60 -41.66
N ILE A 429 -56.55 -16.95 -40.49
CA ILE A 429 -57.02 -17.54 -39.23
C ILE A 429 -58.45 -17.05 -38.93
N VAL A 430 -59.37 -17.34 -39.86
CA VAL A 430 -60.80 -16.92 -39.80
C VAL A 430 -61.63 -17.79 -38.85
N ASP A 431 -61.12 -18.95 -38.45
CA ASP A 431 -61.85 -19.94 -37.65
C ASP A 431 -61.84 -19.65 -36.13
N LEU A 432 -61.34 -18.48 -35.71
CA LEU A 432 -61.34 -17.99 -34.33
C LEU A 432 -62.23 -16.74 -34.22
N PRO A 433 -62.92 -16.53 -33.09
CA PRO A 433 -63.85 -15.40 -32.93
C PRO A 433 -63.17 -14.03 -32.77
N ASP A 434 -61.91 -14.04 -32.31
CA ASP A 434 -61.11 -12.86 -31.99
C ASP A 434 -59.77 -12.88 -32.74
N PRO A 435 -59.05 -11.75 -32.83
CA PRO A 435 -57.71 -11.72 -33.44
C PRO A 435 -56.76 -12.74 -32.81
N PRO A 436 -55.89 -13.44 -33.59
CA PRO A 436 -55.04 -14.53 -33.08
C PRO A 436 -54.17 -14.19 -31.86
N THR A 437 -53.77 -12.92 -31.72
CA THR A 437 -53.03 -12.40 -30.55
C THR A 437 -53.89 -12.25 -29.31
N GLN A 438 -55.16 -11.85 -29.47
CA GLN A 438 -56.12 -11.72 -28.38
C GLN A 438 -56.53 -13.11 -27.85
N THR A 439 -56.90 -14.03 -28.74
CA THR A 439 -57.24 -15.42 -28.36
C THR A 439 -56.10 -16.10 -27.59
N LEU A 440 -54.84 -15.84 -27.96
CA LEU A 440 -53.66 -16.34 -27.26
C LEU A 440 -53.49 -15.70 -25.86
N ALA A 441 -53.77 -14.41 -25.72
CA ALA A 441 -53.71 -13.71 -24.44
C ALA A 441 -54.79 -14.18 -23.45
N ASP A 442 -56.02 -14.40 -23.92
CA ASP A 442 -57.13 -14.88 -23.10
C ASP A 442 -56.92 -16.34 -22.69
N ALA A 443 -56.47 -17.20 -23.62
CA ALA A 443 -56.11 -18.59 -23.31
C ALA A 443 -54.98 -18.69 -22.28
N ARG A 444 -53.93 -17.85 -22.41
CA ARG A 444 -52.83 -17.75 -21.43
C ARG A 444 -53.32 -17.28 -20.05
N THR A 445 -54.24 -16.32 -20.01
CA THR A 445 -54.83 -15.80 -18.76
C THR A 445 -55.68 -16.86 -18.05
N ALA A 446 -56.48 -17.61 -18.80
CA ALA A 446 -57.26 -18.73 -18.28
C ALA A 446 -56.37 -19.87 -17.74
N LEU A 447 -55.31 -20.25 -18.48
CA LEU A 447 -54.35 -21.26 -18.04
C LEU A 447 -53.62 -20.83 -16.76
N LEU A 448 -53.17 -19.56 -16.66
CA LEU A 448 -52.52 -19.03 -15.47
C LEU A 448 -53.40 -19.13 -14.21
N GLY A 449 -54.68 -18.79 -14.33
CA GLY A 449 -55.65 -18.91 -13.23
C GLY A 449 -55.88 -20.36 -12.78
N VAL A 450 -55.92 -21.31 -13.72
CA VAL A 450 -56.00 -22.74 -13.40
C VAL A 450 -54.72 -23.24 -12.73
N PHE A 451 -53.54 -22.93 -13.30
CA PHE A 451 -52.27 -23.45 -12.78
C PHE A 451 -52.01 -22.96 -11.36
N ARG A 452 -52.33 -21.70 -11.05
CA ARG A 452 -52.23 -21.15 -9.69
C ARG A 452 -53.15 -21.89 -8.71
N LYS A 453 -54.43 -22.04 -9.06
CA LYS A 453 -55.41 -22.73 -8.20
C LYS A 453 -55.03 -24.18 -7.88
N GLU A 454 -54.58 -24.93 -8.89
CA GLU A 454 -54.18 -26.34 -8.71
C GLU A 454 -52.83 -26.46 -7.98
N PHE A 455 -51.91 -25.50 -8.17
CA PHE A 455 -50.67 -25.40 -7.40
C PHE A 455 -50.95 -25.10 -5.92
N ASP A 456 -51.80 -24.11 -5.61
CA ASP A 456 -52.16 -23.74 -4.25
C ASP A 456 -52.86 -24.92 -3.52
N ALA A 457 -53.71 -25.66 -4.22
CA ALA A 457 -54.32 -26.90 -3.72
C ALA A 457 -53.28 -27.99 -3.44
N ALA A 458 -52.30 -28.19 -4.33
CA ALA A 458 -51.21 -29.14 -4.14
C ALA A 458 -50.27 -28.76 -2.97
N ALA A 459 -50.02 -27.46 -2.79
CA ALA A 459 -49.25 -26.91 -1.68
C ALA A 459 -49.93 -27.18 -0.32
N ILE A 460 -51.25 -26.95 -0.23
CA ILE A 460 -52.06 -27.26 0.96
C ILE A 460 -52.09 -28.77 1.23
N ALA A 461 -52.23 -29.59 0.18
CA ALA A 461 -52.21 -31.05 0.28
C ALA A 461 -50.82 -31.65 0.56
N ARG A 462 -49.75 -30.85 0.40
CA ARG A 462 -48.34 -31.24 0.54
C ARG A 462 -47.90 -32.39 -0.37
N ASP A 463 -48.46 -32.47 -1.58
CA ASP A 463 -48.04 -33.45 -2.59
C ASP A 463 -46.85 -32.92 -3.41
N PRO A 464 -45.61 -33.43 -3.22
CA PRO A 464 -44.44 -32.95 -3.95
C PRO A 464 -44.52 -33.26 -5.46
N VAL A 465 -45.29 -34.28 -5.86
CA VAL A 465 -45.47 -34.67 -7.27
C VAL A 465 -46.38 -33.65 -7.96
N ALA A 466 -47.54 -33.33 -7.38
CA ALA A 466 -48.43 -32.29 -7.90
C ALA A 466 -47.78 -30.89 -7.87
N ILE A 467 -47.08 -30.53 -6.79
CA ILE A 467 -46.33 -29.25 -6.70
C ILE A 467 -45.32 -29.15 -7.85
N SER A 468 -44.43 -30.15 -8.04
CA SER A 468 -43.48 -30.12 -9.16
C SER A 468 -44.14 -30.24 -10.54
N ARG A 469 -45.34 -30.82 -10.63
CA ARG A 469 -46.10 -30.97 -11.89
C ARG A 469 -46.69 -29.65 -12.38
N PHE A 470 -47.20 -28.80 -11.48
CA PHE A 470 -47.71 -27.47 -11.86
C PHE A 470 -46.59 -26.42 -11.90
N PHE A 471 -45.58 -26.50 -11.02
CA PHE A 471 -44.45 -25.57 -11.00
C PHE A 471 -43.72 -25.48 -12.35
N LYS A 472 -43.53 -26.61 -13.04
CA LYS A 472 -42.90 -26.67 -14.38
C LYS A 472 -43.72 -26.02 -15.51
N LEU A 473 -45.00 -25.68 -15.29
CA LEU A 473 -45.89 -25.18 -16.35
C LEU A 473 -45.91 -23.65 -16.47
N PHE A 474 -45.68 -22.92 -15.38
CA PHE A 474 -45.64 -21.45 -15.41
C PHE A 474 -44.58 -20.87 -16.38
N PRO A 475 -43.35 -21.42 -16.49
CA PRO A 475 -42.39 -20.98 -17.51
C PRO A 475 -42.88 -21.24 -18.94
N THR A 476 -43.59 -22.37 -19.17
CA THR A 476 -44.02 -22.76 -20.52
C THR A 476 -45.15 -21.89 -21.10
N ILE A 477 -45.90 -21.17 -20.24
CA ILE A 477 -46.84 -20.11 -20.66
C ILE A 477 -46.23 -18.70 -20.54
N ASN A 478 -44.90 -18.62 -20.42
CA ASN A 478 -44.13 -17.38 -20.22
C ASN A 478 -44.62 -16.53 -19.03
N CYS A 479 -44.97 -17.17 -17.91
CA CYS A 479 -45.33 -16.49 -16.66
C CYS A 479 -44.42 -16.93 -15.49
N PRO A 480 -43.08 -16.85 -15.61
CA PRO A 480 -42.17 -17.34 -14.57
C PRO A 480 -42.34 -16.58 -13.24
N ALA A 481 -42.62 -15.28 -13.27
CA ALA A 481 -42.78 -14.47 -12.06
C ALA A 481 -43.91 -14.95 -11.15
N ASP A 482 -45.07 -15.33 -11.71
CA ASP A 482 -46.20 -15.88 -10.95
C ASP A 482 -45.91 -17.25 -10.34
N GLY A 483 -45.18 -18.11 -11.07
CA GLY A 483 -44.77 -19.42 -10.60
C GLY A 483 -43.74 -19.34 -9.45
N LEU A 484 -42.75 -18.46 -9.58
CA LEU A 484 -41.80 -18.15 -8.50
C LEU A 484 -42.49 -17.51 -7.29
N ALA A 485 -43.51 -16.67 -7.52
CA ALA A 485 -44.30 -16.09 -6.45
C ALA A 485 -45.05 -17.17 -5.64
N ALA A 486 -45.87 -18.00 -6.29
CA ALA A 486 -46.63 -19.05 -5.62
C ALA A 486 -45.72 -20.08 -4.91
N TYR A 487 -44.59 -20.44 -5.54
CA TYR A 487 -43.61 -21.34 -4.93
C TYR A 487 -42.89 -20.71 -3.72
N SER A 488 -42.60 -19.41 -3.77
CA SER A 488 -42.10 -18.69 -2.59
C SER A 488 -43.10 -18.71 -1.46
N ASP A 489 -44.38 -18.46 -1.75
CA ASP A 489 -45.45 -18.40 -0.76
C ASP A 489 -45.68 -19.77 -0.08
N PHE A 490 -45.45 -20.88 -0.80
CA PHE A 490 -45.37 -22.24 -0.24
C PHE A 490 -44.14 -22.45 0.69
N VAL A 491 -42.94 -22.01 0.29
CA VAL A 491 -41.72 -22.12 1.11
C VAL A 491 -41.82 -21.25 2.38
N LEU A 492 -42.53 -20.12 2.32
CA LEU A 492 -42.81 -19.26 3.46
C LEU A 492 -43.71 -19.93 4.52
N ASP A 493 -44.78 -20.63 4.11
CA ASP A 493 -45.62 -21.42 5.03
C ASP A 493 -44.82 -22.45 5.84
N LEU A 494 -43.80 -23.04 5.19
CA LEU A 494 -42.93 -24.05 5.77
C LEU A 494 -41.97 -23.48 6.84
N VAL A 495 -41.58 -22.20 6.75
CA VAL A 495 -40.87 -21.47 7.82
C VAL A 495 -41.84 -21.03 8.92
N ALA A 496 -42.99 -20.48 8.56
CA ALA A 496 -43.94 -19.89 9.52
C ALA A 496 -44.53 -20.90 10.52
N ARG A 497 -44.61 -22.19 10.15
CA ARG A 497 -45.15 -23.27 11.02
C ARG A 497 -44.11 -23.98 11.90
N ARG A 498 -42.91 -23.44 12.05
CA ARG A 498 -41.83 -24.10 12.79
C ARG A 498 -42.12 -24.19 14.31
N ALA A 499 -41.76 -25.32 14.92
CA ALA A 499 -41.76 -25.45 16.38
C ALA A 499 -40.66 -24.58 17.04
N PRO A 500 -40.94 -23.92 18.17
CA PRO A 500 -39.93 -23.17 18.94
C PRO A 500 -38.87 -24.10 19.57
N PRO A 501 -37.68 -23.59 19.94
CA PRO A 501 -36.65 -24.40 20.56
C PRO A 501 -37.09 -24.95 21.93
N SER A 502 -36.63 -26.15 22.29
CA SER A 502 -36.98 -26.85 23.54
C SER A 502 -36.30 -26.29 24.81
N VAL A 503 -35.88 -25.03 24.79
CA VAL A 503 -35.13 -24.36 25.85
C VAL A 503 -36.06 -23.34 26.53
N LYS A 504 -35.88 -23.08 27.83
CA LYS A 504 -36.65 -22.04 28.54
C LYS A 504 -36.13 -20.64 28.17
N ALA A 505 -37.03 -19.69 27.99
CA ALA A 505 -36.71 -18.30 27.60
C ALA A 505 -35.64 -17.62 28.48
N SER A 506 -35.73 -17.86 29.80
CA SER A 506 -34.79 -17.39 30.83
C SER A 506 -33.39 -18.03 30.80
N SER A 507 -33.08 -18.85 29.79
CA SER A 507 -31.72 -19.30 29.53
C SER A 507 -30.97 -18.27 28.68
N PRO A 508 -29.72 -17.89 29.01
CA PRO A 508 -28.89 -17.01 28.18
C PRO A 508 -28.45 -17.64 26.84
N VAL A 509 -28.92 -18.86 26.55
CA VAL A 509 -28.72 -19.55 25.26
C VAL A 509 -30.02 -19.58 24.44
N TYR A 510 -31.17 -19.19 25.01
CA TYR A 510 -32.48 -19.33 24.35
C TYR A 510 -32.57 -18.56 23.04
N TYR A 511 -32.33 -17.24 23.07
CA TYR A 511 -32.44 -16.38 21.89
C TYR A 511 -31.37 -16.73 20.85
N THR A 512 -30.15 -17.05 21.30
CA THR A 512 -29.09 -17.60 20.43
C THR A 512 -29.53 -18.91 19.75
N ALA A 513 -30.15 -19.84 20.48
CA ALA A 513 -30.62 -21.11 19.93
C ALA A 513 -31.82 -20.95 19.00
N ALA A 514 -32.74 -20.04 19.31
CA ALA A 514 -33.88 -19.69 18.45
C ALA A 514 -33.41 -19.14 17.09
N LEU A 515 -32.47 -18.19 17.11
CA LEU A 515 -31.88 -17.61 15.90
C LEU A 515 -31.03 -18.64 15.13
N THR A 516 -30.17 -19.40 15.82
CA THR A 516 -29.36 -20.47 15.18
C THR A 516 -30.27 -21.47 14.46
N ALA A 517 -31.30 -21.96 15.14
CA ALA A 517 -32.26 -22.88 14.57
C ALA A 517 -32.98 -22.25 13.36
N LEU A 518 -33.45 -21.00 13.47
CA LEU A 518 -34.10 -20.27 12.38
C LEU A 518 -33.21 -20.25 11.12
N TYR A 519 -31.98 -19.75 11.25
CA TYR A 519 -31.01 -19.64 10.17
C TYR A 519 -30.66 -21.02 9.56
N GLU A 520 -30.47 -22.07 10.36
CA GLU A 520 -30.24 -23.44 9.87
C GLU A 520 -31.38 -23.97 9.00
N SER A 521 -32.64 -23.66 9.33
CA SER A 521 -33.78 -24.07 8.50
C SER A 521 -33.94 -23.23 7.25
N VAL A 522 -33.64 -21.92 7.32
CA VAL A 522 -33.68 -21.06 6.12
C VAL A 522 -32.57 -21.49 5.15
N ALA A 523 -31.36 -21.72 5.63
CA ALA A 523 -30.26 -22.29 4.85
C ALA A 523 -30.61 -23.67 4.26
N GLY A 524 -31.15 -24.57 5.08
CA GLY A 524 -31.57 -25.91 4.64
C GLY A 524 -32.69 -25.91 3.60
N LEU A 525 -33.58 -24.91 3.62
CA LEU A 525 -34.59 -24.70 2.57
C LEU A 525 -33.97 -24.16 1.28
N ILE A 526 -33.03 -23.22 1.37
CA ILE A 526 -32.29 -22.72 0.20
C ILE A 526 -31.55 -23.89 -0.48
N ASP A 527 -30.78 -24.67 0.27
CA ASP A 527 -30.05 -25.85 -0.23
C ASP A 527 -30.97 -26.92 -0.89
N GLN A 528 -32.17 -27.13 -0.37
CA GLN A 528 -33.12 -28.12 -0.92
C GLN A 528 -33.88 -27.61 -2.15
N HIS A 529 -34.24 -26.33 -2.18
CA HIS A 529 -35.13 -25.78 -3.20
C HIS A 529 -34.39 -25.09 -4.36
N GLN A 530 -33.14 -24.63 -4.18
CA GLN A 530 -32.33 -24.01 -5.24
C GLN A 530 -32.21 -24.91 -6.50
N PRO A 531 -31.83 -26.19 -6.43
CA PRO A 531 -31.72 -27.05 -7.61
C PRO A 531 -33.07 -27.34 -8.30
N ILE A 532 -34.20 -27.10 -7.62
CA ILE A 532 -35.55 -27.27 -8.17
C ILE A 532 -35.94 -26.02 -8.97
N VAL A 533 -35.60 -24.83 -8.48
CA VAL A 533 -35.81 -23.56 -9.19
C VAL A 533 -34.93 -23.51 -10.44
N GLU A 534 -33.62 -23.71 -10.30
CA GLU A 534 -32.65 -23.70 -11.40
C GLU A 534 -33.04 -24.65 -12.54
N LYS A 535 -33.51 -25.86 -12.21
CA LYS A 535 -33.90 -26.90 -13.18
C LYS A 535 -35.08 -26.49 -14.08
N TYR A 536 -36.02 -25.69 -13.59
CA TYR A 536 -37.26 -25.37 -14.32
C TYR A 536 -37.36 -23.91 -14.77
N TYR A 537 -36.62 -22.99 -14.13
CA TYR A 537 -36.65 -21.55 -14.41
C TYR A 537 -35.30 -21.01 -14.91
N GLY A 538 -34.20 -21.75 -14.73
CA GLY A 538 -32.83 -21.34 -15.05
C GLY A 538 -32.08 -20.75 -13.85
N SER A 539 -30.74 -20.75 -13.91
CA SER A 539 -29.88 -20.05 -12.94
C SER A 539 -30.16 -18.55 -12.92
N GLY A 540 -30.00 -17.91 -11.77
CA GLY A 540 -30.28 -16.49 -11.59
C GLY A 540 -31.73 -16.19 -11.26
N ASN A 541 -32.51 -17.19 -10.79
CA ASN A 541 -33.90 -17.02 -10.36
C ASN A 541 -34.09 -17.29 -8.86
N MET A 542 -33.13 -17.93 -8.18
CA MET A 542 -33.30 -18.29 -6.77
C MET A 542 -33.25 -17.04 -5.88
N HIS A 543 -32.48 -16.00 -6.24
CA HIS A 543 -32.41 -14.74 -5.50
C HIS A 543 -33.80 -14.10 -5.24
N THR A 544 -34.76 -14.23 -6.17
CA THR A 544 -36.13 -13.70 -6.02
C THR A 544 -36.93 -14.45 -4.94
N VAL A 545 -36.70 -15.76 -4.80
CA VAL A 545 -37.27 -16.58 -3.73
C VAL A 545 -36.59 -16.25 -2.40
N VAL A 546 -35.26 -16.14 -2.39
CA VAL A 546 -34.46 -15.75 -1.21
C VAL A 546 -34.88 -14.36 -0.68
N ALA A 547 -35.09 -13.37 -1.54
CA ALA A 547 -35.54 -12.02 -1.14
C ALA A 547 -36.99 -11.97 -0.59
N ARG A 548 -37.80 -13.01 -0.81
CA ARG A 548 -39.07 -13.21 -0.08
C ARG A 548 -38.83 -13.91 1.26
N LEU A 549 -38.03 -14.97 1.26
CA LEU A 549 -37.69 -15.78 2.43
C LEU A 549 -36.99 -14.97 3.53
N LEU A 550 -36.09 -14.05 3.16
CA LEU A 550 -35.38 -13.17 4.09
C LEU A 550 -36.31 -12.16 4.77
N ARG A 551 -37.35 -11.65 4.10
CA ARG A 551 -38.31 -10.71 4.73
C ARG A 551 -39.17 -11.38 5.80
N GLU A 552 -39.51 -12.65 5.63
CA GLU A 552 -40.20 -13.43 6.68
C GLU A 552 -39.24 -13.86 7.80
N CYS A 553 -37.97 -14.17 7.46
CA CYS A 553 -36.92 -14.34 8.45
C CYS A 553 -36.78 -13.07 9.31
N ASP A 554 -36.66 -11.89 8.70
CA ASP A 554 -36.62 -10.60 9.40
C ASP A 554 -37.84 -10.38 10.31
N ARG A 555 -39.04 -10.78 9.89
CA ARG A 555 -40.26 -10.68 10.71
C ARG A 555 -40.15 -11.52 11.99
N VAL A 556 -39.64 -12.74 11.89
CA VAL A 556 -39.44 -13.64 13.06
C VAL A 556 -38.25 -13.19 13.91
N VAL A 557 -37.16 -12.75 13.29
CA VAL A 557 -35.95 -12.27 13.97
C VAL A 557 -36.23 -11.01 14.79
N ASN A 558 -36.97 -10.03 14.25
CA ASN A 558 -37.33 -8.82 15.02
C ASN A 558 -38.10 -9.18 16.29
N GLY A 559 -39.12 -10.05 16.22
CA GLY A 559 -39.86 -10.50 17.41
C GLY A 559 -39.01 -11.25 18.43
N LEU A 560 -37.90 -11.88 18.02
CA LEU A 560 -36.92 -12.47 18.95
C LEU A 560 -36.00 -11.41 19.58
N TYR A 561 -35.64 -10.33 18.87
CA TYR A 561 -34.89 -9.21 19.44
C TYR A 561 -35.73 -8.36 20.39
N ASP A 562 -36.97 -8.01 20.00
CA ASP A 562 -37.89 -7.24 20.84
C ASP A 562 -38.16 -7.99 22.16
N GLY A 563 -38.41 -9.31 22.09
CA GLY A 563 -38.58 -10.16 23.29
C GLY A 563 -37.31 -10.28 24.14
N TRP A 564 -36.12 -10.29 23.54
CA TRP A 564 -34.85 -10.26 24.27
C TRP A 564 -34.62 -8.91 24.97
N GLU A 565 -34.98 -7.79 24.34
CA GLU A 565 -34.88 -6.45 24.93
C GLU A 565 -35.77 -6.29 26.16
N GLU A 566 -37.01 -6.82 26.10
CA GLU A 566 -37.94 -6.87 27.23
C GLU A 566 -37.45 -7.82 28.34
N GLU A 567 -37.16 -9.11 28.03
CA GLU A 567 -36.84 -10.12 29.04
C GLU A 567 -35.47 -9.91 29.73
N ARG A 568 -34.58 -9.09 29.15
CA ARG A 568 -33.27 -8.78 29.74
C ARG A 568 -33.21 -7.42 30.46
N ASP A 569 -34.32 -6.67 30.55
CA ASP A 569 -34.37 -5.35 31.17
C ASP A 569 -33.42 -4.31 30.49
N ILE A 570 -33.26 -4.38 29.16
CA ILE A 570 -32.21 -3.62 28.45
C ILE A 570 -32.35 -2.11 28.65
N SER A 571 -33.55 -1.56 28.54
CA SER A 571 -33.80 -0.12 28.74
C SER A 571 -33.49 0.35 30.18
N ARG A 572 -33.71 -0.51 31.19
CA ARG A 572 -33.36 -0.23 32.59
C ARG A 572 -31.84 -0.25 32.77
N LYS A 573 -31.18 -1.30 32.31
CA LYS A 573 -29.70 -1.43 32.33
C LYS A 573 -29.00 -0.26 31.63
N LEU A 574 -29.54 0.23 30.51
CA LEU A 574 -29.05 1.42 29.81
C LEU A 574 -29.27 2.72 30.58
N SER A 575 -30.36 2.85 31.35
CA SER A 575 -30.58 3.99 32.24
C SER A 575 -29.57 3.97 33.38
N ASP A 576 -29.45 2.83 34.08
CA ASP A 576 -28.58 2.64 35.24
C ASP A 576 -27.10 2.84 34.88
N ALA A 577 -26.67 2.36 33.70
CA ALA A 577 -25.32 2.57 33.18
C ALA A 577 -25.00 4.03 32.79
N ARG A 578 -26.02 4.88 32.55
CA ARG A 578 -25.85 6.31 32.25
C ARG A 578 -25.80 7.19 33.50
N THR A 579 -26.38 6.74 34.60
CA THR A 579 -26.42 7.47 35.89
C THR A 579 -25.31 7.07 36.85
N ALA A 580 -24.75 5.87 36.70
CA ALA A 580 -23.68 5.35 37.54
C ALA A 580 -22.46 6.27 37.67
N THR A 581 -21.91 6.30 38.88
CA THR A 581 -20.69 7.07 39.23
C THR A 581 -19.55 6.14 39.66
N PHE A 582 -18.31 6.56 39.41
CA PHE A 582 -17.11 5.76 39.61
C PHE A 582 -16.21 6.39 40.68
N GLN A 583 -15.51 5.55 41.47
CA GLN A 583 -14.80 6.00 42.67
C GLN A 583 -13.49 6.73 42.36
N THR A 584 -12.72 6.27 41.36
CA THR A 584 -11.41 6.84 40.99
C THR A 584 -11.44 7.65 39.69
N LEU A 585 -12.40 7.39 38.80
CA LEU A 585 -12.52 8.11 37.52
C LEU A 585 -13.00 9.57 37.69
N VAL A 586 -13.65 9.91 38.80
CA VAL A 586 -14.17 11.26 39.07
C VAL A 586 -13.08 12.19 39.66
N PRO A 587 -12.88 13.42 39.13
CA PRO A 587 -11.94 14.38 39.72
C PRO A 587 -12.37 14.87 41.12
N ALA A 588 -11.43 14.86 42.07
CA ALA A 588 -11.66 15.24 43.48
C ALA A 588 -12.26 16.64 43.68
N ALA A 589 -12.11 17.56 42.72
CA ALA A 589 -12.68 18.91 42.74
C ALA A 589 -14.22 18.97 42.79
N ARG A 590 -14.93 17.85 42.64
CA ARG A 590 -16.40 17.75 42.84
C ARG A 590 -16.82 17.07 44.16
N ALA A 591 -15.90 16.48 44.92
CA ALA A 591 -16.21 15.82 46.18
C ALA A 591 -16.28 16.84 47.33
N LYS A 592 -17.42 16.90 48.05
CA LYS A 592 -17.50 17.64 49.32
C LYS A 592 -16.77 16.86 50.41
N PRO A 593 -15.87 17.47 51.21
CA PRO A 593 -15.23 16.78 52.33
C PRO A 593 -16.28 16.42 53.38
N GLY A 594 -16.57 15.13 53.54
CA GLY A 594 -17.56 14.61 54.49
C GLY A 594 -18.19 13.28 54.10
N GLN A 595 -18.30 12.95 52.81
CA GLN A 595 -18.80 11.66 52.33
C GLN A 595 -17.66 10.79 51.78
N LEU A 596 -17.03 10.03 52.67
CA LEU A 596 -16.02 9.00 52.36
C LEU A 596 -16.38 7.61 52.91
N SER A 597 -17.60 7.45 53.42
CA SER A 597 -18.18 6.18 53.86
C SER A 597 -19.26 5.73 52.86
N ALA A 598 -19.06 4.57 52.24
CA ALA A 598 -19.99 3.90 51.31
C ALA A 598 -20.48 4.77 50.12
N ILE A 599 -19.67 4.82 49.06
CA ILE A 599 -20.23 4.87 47.69
C ILE A 599 -20.56 3.41 47.35
N ASP A 600 -21.74 2.96 47.76
CA ASP A 600 -22.25 1.63 47.47
C ASP A 600 -22.80 1.56 46.03
N ASP A 601 -22.89 0.36 45.44
CA ASP A 601 -23.09 0.14 43.99
C ASP A 601 -24.20 1.02 43.37
N SER A 602 -23.79 2.04 42.62
CA SER A 602 -24.70 3.01 41.97
C SER A 602 -24.99 2.71 40.49
N GLY A 603 -24.73 1.48 40.04
CA GLY A 603 -24.94 1.02 38.66
C GLY A 603 -25.47 -0.42 38.58
N PRO A 604 -25.72 -0.94 37.37
CA PRO A 604 -26.19 -2.32 37.18
C PRO A 604 -25.08 -3.34 37.52
N ASP A 605 -25.43 -4.58 37.87
CA ASP A 605 -24.41 -5.63 38.12
C ASP A 605 -23.53 -5.83 36.88
N PRO A 606 -22.20 -5.60 36.96
CA PRO A 606 -21.27 -5.85 35.86
C PRO A 606 -21.38 -7.25 35.27
N ARG A 607 -21.74 -8.27 36.07
CA ARG A 607 -21.91 -9.66 35.63
C ARG A 607 -23.20 -9.87 34.82
N GLU A 608 -24.25 -9.08 35.06
CA GLU A 608 -25.42 -9.06 34.19
C GLU A 608 -25.10 -8.37 32.86
N ILE A 609 -24.37 -7.25 32.90
CA ILE A 609 -23.98 -6.54 31.68
C ILE A 609 -23.04 -7.39 30.80
N ASP A 610 -22.06 -8.07 31.39
CA ASP A 610 -21.14 -8.96 30.67
C ASP A 610 -21.89 -10.12 29.97
N ARG A 611 -22.88 -10.71 30.65
CA ARG A 611 -23.77 -11.74 30.06
C ARG A 611 -24.62 -11.20 28.91
N VAL A 612 -25.23 -10.02 29.08
CA VAL A 612 -26.07 -9.37 28.05
C VAL A 612 -25.25 -9.04 26.80
N LEU A 613 -24.04 -8.49 26.99
CA LEU A 613 -23.10 -8.24 25.90
C LEU A 613 -22.66 -9.54 25.21
N GLY A 614 -22.40 -10.60 25.97
CA GLY A 614 -22.05 -11.92 25.45
C GLY A 614 -23.19 -12.59 24.65
N GLU A 615 -24.43 -12.51 25.13
CA GLU A 615 -25.62 -13.03 24.43
C GLU A 615 -25.81 -12.27 23.10
N LEU A 616 -25.79 -10.93 23.12
CA LEU A 616 -25.92 -10.11 21.91
C LEU A 616 -24.77 -10.33 20.90
N ALA A 617 -23.53 -10.40 21.35
CA ALA A 617 -22.38 -10.69 20.48
C ALA A 617 -22.49 -12.10 19.86
N THR A 618 -22.96 -13.09 20.62
CA THR A 618 -23.18 -14.45 20.10
C THR A 618 -24.33 -14.47 19.08
N MET A 619 -25.44 -13.78 19.35
CA MET A 619 -26.56 -13.65 18.41
C MET A 619 -26.11 -12.99 17.09
N ALA A 620 -25.30 -11.94 17.16
CA ALA A 620 -24.69 -11.31 15.99
C ALA A 620 -23.74 -12.25 15.24
N GLY A 621 -22.89 -13.02 15.94
CA GLY A 621 -22.01 -14.02 15.33
C GLY A 621 -22.78 -15.14 14.60
N ARG A 622 -23.99 -15.51 15.08
CA ARG A 622 -24.89 -16.43 14.36
C ARG A 622 -25.44 -15.80 13.07
N TRP A 623 -25.83 -14.53 13.10
CA TRP A 623 -26.17 -13.80 11.89
C TRP A 623 -24.99 -13.71 10.92
N ALA A 624 -23.78 -13.43 11.39
CA ALA A 624 -22.61 -13.26 10.54
C ALA A 624 -22.22 -14.54 9.77
N LEU A 625 -22.30 -15.70 10.42
CA LEU A 625 -22.15 -17.01 9.78
C LEU A 625 -23.23 -17.27 8.71
N PHE A 626 -24.48 -16.89 8.98
CA PHE A 626 -25.58 -17.02 8.04
C PHE A 626 -25.48 -16.02 6.87
N ARG A 627 -25.03 -14.80 7.13
CA ARG A 627 -24.71 -13.77 6.13
C ARG A 627 -23.68 -14.28 5.13
N ARG A 628 -22.60 -14.95 5.57
CA ARG A 628 -21.62 -15.53 4.64
C ARG A 628 -22.27 -16.59 3.75
N PHE A 629 -23.00 -17.56 4.33
CA PHE A 629 -23.77 -18.55 3.55
C PHE A 629 -24.72 -17.89 2.52
N LEU A 630 -25.41 -16.81 2.88
CA LEU A 630 -26.28 -16.09 1.96
C LEU A 630 -25.52 -15.41 0.81
N VAL A 631 -24.39 -14.76 1.10
CA VAL A 631 -23.55 -14.13 0.08
C VAL A 631 -22.99 -15.19 -0.86
N ASP A 632 -22.40 -16.27 -0.32
CA ASP A 632 -21.86 -17.39 -1.11
C ASP A 632 -22.89 -17.95 -2.10
N ARG A 633 -24.14 -18.16 -1.66
CA ARG A 633 -25.20 -18.78 -2.49
C ARG A 633 -25.96 -17.83 -3.41
N LEU A 634 -26.06 -16.55 -3.04
CA LEU A 634 -26.57 -15.53 -3.95
C LEU A 634 -25.55 -15.23 -5.05
N GLU A 635 -24.24 -15.28 -4.74
CA GLU A 635 -23.20 -15.23 -5.76
C GLU A 635 -23.27 -16.46 -6.68
N ASP A 636 -23.35 -17.70 -6.16
CA ASP A 636 -23.56 -18.91 -6.97
C ASP A 636 -24.75 -18.77 -7.95
N ASP A 637 -25.96 -18.40 -7.48
CA ASP A 637 -27.16 -18.21 -8.35
C ASP A 637 -26.96 -17.09 -9.39
N MET A 638 -26.24 -16.03 -9.05
CA MET A 638 -25.98 -14.89 -9.94
C MET A 638 -24.81 -15.11 -10.91
N THR A 639 -24.01 -16.18 -10.78
CA THR A 639 -23.02 -16.54 -11.81
C THR A 639 -23.70 -17.18 -13.02
N PRO A 640 -23.43 -16.73 -14.27
CA PRO A 640 -24.08 -17.31 -15.45
C PRO A 640 -23.67 -18.76 -15.69
N SER A 641 -24.56 -19.71 -15.42
CA SER A 641 -24.33 -21.12 -15.77
C SER A 641 -24.34 -21.34 -17.29
N ALA A 642 -23.47 -22.24 -17.78
CA ALA A 642 -23.41 -22.55 -19.20
C ALA A 642 -24.69 -23.30 -19.65
N PRO A 643 -25.26 -22.97 -20.83
CA PRO A 643 -26.54 -23.53 -21.25
C PRO A 643 -26.46 -25.06 -21.44
N PRO A 644 -27.47 -25.82 -20.97
CA PRO A 644 -27.44 -27.28 -21.05
C PRO A 644 -27.46 -27.75 -22.51
N THR A 645 -26.51 -28.61 -22.87
CA THR A 645 -26.47 -29.24 -24.19
C THR A 645 -27.67 -30.16 -24.39
N PRO A 646 -28.43 -30.05 -25.49
CA PRO A 646 -29.67 -30.80 -25.71
C PRO A 646 -29.38 -32.21 -26.24
N ASP A 647 -28.79 -33.06 -25.42
CA ASP A 647 -28.79 -34.51 -25.64
C ASP A 647 -28.98 -35.27 -24.32
N GLY A 648 -29.84 -36.29 -24.37
CA GLY A 648 -30.17 -37.09 -23.19
C GLY A 648 -29.19 -38.24 -22.96
N THR A 649 -29.34 -38.89 -21.80
CA THR A 649 -28.66 -40.17 -21.46
C THR A 649 -27.19 -40.05 -21.05
N THR A 650 -26.93 -39.62 -19.82
CA THR A 650 -25.79 -40.15 -19.05
C THR A 650 -26.22 -40.41 -17.60
N LEU A 651 -26.38 -41.68 -17.24
CA LEU A 651 -26.72 -42.10 -15.88
C LEU A 651 -25.47 -42.07 -14.99
N LEU A 652 -25.26 -40.97 -14.27
CA LEU A 652 -24.26 -40.90 -13.19
C LEU A 652 -24.94 -41.02 -11.82
N PHE A 653 -25.16 -42.27 -11.40
CA PHE A 653 -25.45 -42.59 -10.01
C PHE A 653 -24.26 -42.18 -9.14
N LYS A 654 -24.44 -41.18 -8.25
CA LYS A 654 -23.59 -41.05 -7.07
C LYS A 654 -23.96 -42.18 -6.10
N PRO A 655 -22.99 -42.98 -5.58
CA PRO A 655 -23.31 -44.06 -4.66
C PRO A 655 -23.92 -43.54 -3.35
N THR A 656 -25.09 -44.06 -2.96
CA THR A 656 -25.67 -43.86 -1.65
C THR A 656 -25.22 -44.97 -0.69
N THR A 657 -24.51 -44.58 0.38
CA THR A 657 -24.26 -45.45 1.54
C THR A 657 -24.76 -44.75 2.81
N PRO A 658 -25.72 -45.32 3.56
CA PRO A 658 -26.24 -44.69 4.78
C PRO A 658 -25.25 -44.83 5.95
N GLY A 659 -24.99 -43.72 6.64
CA GLY A 659 -24.20 -43.63 7.87
C GLY A 659 -24.80 -42.58 8.82
N PRO A 660 -24.55 -42.65 10.13
CA PRO A 660 -25.32 -41.92 11.14
C PRO A 660 -25.05 -40.41 11.13
N ALA A 661 -26.06 -39.63 11.55
CA ALA A 661 -26.03 -38.19 11.56
C ALA A 661 -25.07 -37.61 12.61
N THR A 662 -24.28 -36.61 12.21
CA THR A 662 -23.67 -35.63 13.13
C THR A 662 -23.48 -34.31 12.35
N PRO A 663 -24.14 -33.20 12.74
CA PRO A 663 -24.01 -31.93 12.01
C PRO A 663 -22.70 -31.23 12.39
N GLY A 664 -21.73 -31.24 11.48
CA GLY A 664 -20.48 -30.49 11.59
C GLY A 664 -20.26 -29.63 10.34
N PHE A 665 -19.87 -28.37 10.53
CA PHE A 665 -19.54 -27.44 9.44
C PHE A 665 -18.26 -27.89 8.72
N GLY A 666 -18.41 -28.70 7.67
CA GLY A 666 -17.30 -29.20 6.87
C GLY A 666 -16.80 -28.17 5.86
N LEU A 667 -15.59 -27.64 6.04
CA LEU A 667 -14.89 -26.89 5.00
C LEU A 667 -14.66 -27.79 3.77
N LYS A 668 -15.00 -27.31 2.58
CA LYS A 668 -14.53 -27.90 1.33
C LYS A 668 -13.09 -27.45 1.07
N LEU A 669 -12.18 -28.41 0.89
CA LEU A 669 -10.86 -28.15 0.35
C LEU A 669 -10.98 -28.01 -1.18
N LEU A 670 -10.69 -26.83 -1.72
CA LEU A 670 -10.85 -26.56 -3.16
C LEU A 670 -9.65 -27.07 -3.96
N THR A 671 -9.92 -27.93 -4.94
CA THR A 671 -8.98 -28.32 -6.00
C THR A 671 -9.34 -27.60 -7.30
N PRO A 672 -8.37 -27.14 -8.10
CA PRO A 672 -8.66 -26.36 -9.31
C PRO A 672 -9.20 -27.26 -10.44
N ALA A 673 -10.37 -26.91 -10.97
CA ALA A 673 -10.95 -27.47 -12.19
C ALA A 673 -10.77 -26.48 -13.36
N ASN A 674 -10.58 -27.00 -14.58
CA ASN A 674 -10.12 -26.22 -15.73
C ASN A 674 -11.25 -25.76 -16.66
N THR A 675 -11.13 -24.50 -17.10
CA THR A 675 -11.48 -23.95 -18.44
C THR A 675 -12.71 -24.48 -19.19
N SER A 676 -13.64 -23.57 -19.51
CA SER A 676 -14.51 -23.68 -20.69
C SER A 676 -14.46 -22.40 -21.53
N PHE A 677 -14.50 -22.53 -22.85
CA PHE A 677 -14.55 -21.40 -23.80
C PHE A 677 -15.87 -20.63 -23.67
N GLN A 678 -15.84 -19.33 -23.98
CA GLN A 678 -17.04 -18.57 -24.32
C GLN A 678 -16.88 -17.83 -25.64
N LYS A 679 -18.01 -17.42 -26.23
CA LYS A 679 -18.23 -17.30 -27.67
C LYS A 679 -18.49 -15.84 -28.04
N SER A 680 -17.92 -15.38 -29.16
CA SER A 680 -18.13 -14.03 -29.68
C SER A 680 -19.61 -13.73 -29.96
N ILE A 681 -20.07 -12.57 -29.50
CA ILE A 681 -21.40 -12.00 -29.76
C ILE A 681 -21.20 -10.54 -30.20
N GLU A 682 -22.03 -10.07 -31.12
CA GLU A 682 -22.00 -8.70 -31.69
C GLU A 682 -22.72 -7.69 -30.76
N PRO A 683 -22.46 -6.36 -30.88
CA PRO A 683 -22.88 -5.40 -29.86
C PRO A 683 -24.39 -5.07 -29.89
N GLU A 684 -25.03 -5.25 -28.74
CA GLU A 684 -26.31 -4.63 -28.35
C GLU A 684 -26.02 -3.36 -27.51
N PRO A 685 -26.99 -2.42 -27.37
CA PRO A 685 -26.70 -1.05 -26.94
C PRO A 685 -26.35 -0.89 -25.45
N GLU A 686 -25.71 0.25 -25.17
CA GLU A 686 -25.16 0.68 -23.88
C GLU A 686 -26.12 0.44 -22.69
N LYS A 687 -25.59 -0.21 -21.65
CA LYS A 687 -26.21 -0.31 -20.32
C LYS A 687 -25.21 0.11 -19.25
N GLU A 688 -25.76 0.58 -18.13
CA GLU A 688 -25.00 0.97 -16.93
C GLU A 688 -24.07 -0.17 -16.45
N PRO A 689 -22.93 0.16 -15.81
CA PRO A 689 -21.96 -0.84 -15.38
C PRO A 689 -22.56 -1.79 -14.34
N GLU A 690 -22.95 -2.99 -14.78
CA GLU A 690 -23.58 -3.98 -13.92
C GLU A 690 -22.67 -4.35 -12.74
N LEU A 691 -23.19 -4.18 -11.51
CA LEU A 691 -22.54 -4.67 -10.31
C LEU A 691 -22.21 -6.17 -10.45
N SER A 692 -21.04 -6.56 -9.94
CA SER A 692 -20.63 -7.97 -9.91
C SER A 692 -21.62 -8.82 -9.10
N PRO A 693 -21.74 -10.13 -9.38
CA PRO A 693 -22.56 -11.06 -8.61
C PRO A 693 -22.37 -10.90 -7.09
N HIS A 694 -21.12 -10.88 -6.61
CA HIS A 694 -20.79 -10.60 -5.21
C HIS A 694 -21.41 -9.30 -4.67
N LYS A 695 -21.32 -8.19 -5.41
CA LYS A 695 -21.84 -6.88 -4.96
C LYS A 695 -23.37 -6.85 -4.93
N LYS A 696 -24.03 -7.48 -5.92
CA LYS A 696 -25.50 -7.66 -5.94
C LYS A 696 -25.97 -8.54 -4.78
N ALA A 697 -25.26 -9.64 -4.50
CA ALA A 697 -25.52 -10.51 -3.35
C ALA A 697 -25.35 -9.76 -2.01
N LEU A 698 -24.24 -9.03 -1.86
CA LEU A 698 -23.95 -8.24 -0.66
C LEU A 698 -24.98 -7.12 -0.45
N GLU A 699 -25.45 -6.46 -1.50
CA GLU A 699 -26.52 -5.45 -1.43
C GLU A 699 -27.82 -6.05 -0.89
N ILE A 700 -28.28 -7.19 -1.44
CA ILE A 700 -29.48 -7.89 -0.94
C ILE A 700 -29.35 -8.25 0.54
N VAL A 701 -28.18 -8.75 0.98
CA VAL A 701 -27.99 -9.19 2.37
C VAL A 701 -27.83 -8.01 3.34
N THR A 702 -27.22 -6.91 2.91
CA THR A 702 -27.08 -5.69 3.73
C THR A 702 -28.39 -4.88 3.85
N GLN A 703 -29.28 -4.98 2.87
CA GLN A 703 -30.64 -4.41 2.95
C GLN A 703 -31.62 -5.19 3.86
N THR A 704 -31.21 -6.34 4.43
CA THR A 704 -32.08 -7.10 5.34
C THR A 704 -32.36 -6.36 6.65
N GLY A 705 -33.60 -6.49 7.15
CA GLY A 705 -34.02 -5.89 8.41
C GLY A 705 -33.20 -6.38 9.61
N THR A 706 -32.76 -7.65 9.58
CA THR A 706 -31.87 -8.24 10.60
C THR A 706 -30.52 -7.53 10.64
N HIS A 707 -29.89 -7.27 9.49
CA HIS A 707 -28.59 -6.58 9.46
C HIS A 707 -28.71 -5.15 9.99
N VAL A 708 -29.77 -4.43 9.57
CA VAL A 708 -30.04 -3.06 10.03
C VAL A 708 -30.36 -3.02 11.52
N ARG A 709 -31.20 -3.92 12.05
CA ARG A 709 -31.53 -3.99 13.49
C ARG A 709 -30.30 -4.34 14.34
N LEU A 710 -29.43 -5.25 13.87
CA LEU A 710 -28.15 -5.51 14.53
C LEU A 710 -27.26 -4.25 14.57
N GLY A 711 -27.18 -3.51 13.46
CA GLY A 711 -26.50 -2.21 13.41
C GLY A 711 -27.01 -1.24 14.49
N THR A 712 -28.33 -1.02 14.57
CA THR A 712 -28.91 -0.12 15.57
C THR A 712 -28.73 -0.62 17.01
N LEU A 713 -28.71 -1.93 17.25
CA LEU A 713 -28.41 -2.51 18.56
C LEU A 713 -26.94 -2.36 18.97
N PHE A 714 -26.00 -2.40 18.02
CA PHE A 714 -24.60 -2.10 18.32
C PHE A 714 -24.40 -0.64 18.77
N GLU A 715 -25.11 0.31 18.16
CA GLU A 715 -25.01 1.73 18.52
C GLU A 715 -25.78 2.10 19.79
N SER A 716 -27.03 1.64 19.92
CA SER A 716 -27.94 2.01 21.02
C SER A 716 -27.65 1.26 22.32
N THR A 717 -27.24 0.00 22.24
CA THR A 717 -27.21 -0.93 23.37
C THR A 717 -25.78 -1.42 23.65
N TYR A 718 -25.13 -2.07 22.68
CA TYR A 718 -23.82 -2.69 22.90
C TYR A 718 -22.74 -1.65 23.22
N SER A 719 -22.55 -0.63 22.36
CA SER A 719 -21.51 0.39 22.52
C SER A 719 -21.59 1.10 23.89
N PRO A 720 -22.77 1.60 24.34
CA PRO A 720 -22.89 2.20 25.67
C PRO A 720 -22.62 1.23 26.82
N LEU A 721 -23.16 0.01 26.79
CA LEU A 721 -23.00 -0.96 27.88
C LEU A 721 -21.58 -1.52 27.97
N GLU A 722 -20.93 -1.82 26.85
CA GLU A 722 -19.52 -2.25 26.78
C GLU A 722 -18.59 -1.14 27.28
N THR A 723 -18.86 0.12 26.89
CA THR A 723 -18.09 1.28 27.36
C THR A 723 -18.27 1.50 28.86
N TRP A 724 -19.47 1.29 29.41
CA TRP A 724 -19.69 1.35 30.86
C TRP A 724 -18.98 0.18 31.58
N HIS A 725 -19.10 -1.05 31.06
CA HIS A 725 -18.53 -2.25 31.65
C HIS A 725 -17.00 -2.18 31.75
N LEU A 726 -16.33 -1.78 30.67
CA LEU A 726 -14.88 -1.55 30.64
C LEU A 726 -14.45 -0.53 31.70
N ARG A 727 -15.21 0.56 31.88
CA ARG A 727 -14.92 1.59 32.88
C ARG A 727 -15.15 1.10 34.32
N ALA A 728 -16.22 0.33 34.55
CA ALA A 728 -16.50 -0.30 35.84
C ALA A 728 -15.44 -1.35 36.21
N ALA A 729 -14.80 -1.99 35.23
CA ALA A 729 -13.68 -2.88 35.45
C ALA A 729 -12.38 -2.12 35.74
N LEU A 730 -12.04 -1.10 34.94
CA LEU A 730 -10.84 -0.28 35.15
C LEU A 730 -10.86 0.50 36.47
N ASP A 731 -12.02 1.01 36.89
CA ASP A 731 -12.17 1.68 38.20
C ASP A 731 -11.84 0.71 39.35
N ARG A 732 -12.28 -0.56 39.26
CA ARG A 732 -11.98 -1.60 40.25
C ARG A 732 -10.52 -2.08 40.18
N ALA A 733 -9.89 -2.12 39.02
CA ALA A 733 -8.44 -2.35 38.91
C ALA A 733 -7.63 -1.23 39.60
N HIS A 734 -8.05 0.04 39.45
CA HIS A 734 -7.43 1.19 40.12
C HIS A 734 -7.69 1.27 41.63
N VAL A 735 -8.76 0.66 42.13
CA VAL A 735 -9.07 0.55 43.58
C VAL A 735 -8.32 -0.63 44.21
N ASN A 736 -8.30 -1.78 43.54
CA ASN A 736 -7.68 -3.01 44.03
C ASN A 736 -6.18 -3.10 43.74
N SER A 737 -5.57 -2.05 43.19
CA SER A 737 -4.17 -2.02 42.73
C SER A 737 -3.19 -2.37 43.86
N ALA A 738 -2.71 -3.61 43.88
CA ALA A 738 -1.75 -4.11 44.86
C ALA A 738 -0.33 -4.17 44.25
N PRO A 739 0.74 -3.96 45.03
CA PRO A 739 2.10 -4.18 44.56
C PRO A 739 2.32 -5.68 44.28
N ALA A 740 2.70 -6.03 43.04
CA ALA A 740 2.78 -7.43 42.61
C ALA A 740 3.94 -8.21 43.27
N ASN A 741 5.00 -7.50 43.70
CA ASN A 741 6.19 -8.09 44.34
C ASN A 741 6.53 -7.41 45.69
N PRO A 742 5.81 -7.70 46.80
CA PRO A 742 5.97 -6.97 48.07
C PRO A 742 7.28 -7.21 48.86
N GLY A 743 8.22 -8.01 48.36
CA GLY A 743 9.42 -8.40 49.13
C GLY A 743 10.63 -8.87 48.33
N SER A 744 10.65 -8.67 47.01
CA SER A 744 11.77 -9.07 46.15
C SER A 744 12.80 -7.94 46.02
N MET A 745 13.91 -8.04 46.77
CA MET A 745 15.08 -7.17 46.56
C MET A 745 15.86 -7.63 45.32
N GLY A 746 15.40 -7.21 44.13
CA GLY A 746 16.07 -7.51 42.86
C GLY A 746 15.19 -7.52 41.60
N THR A 747 13.91 -7.18 41.71
CA THR A 747 12.98 -7.12 40.56
C THR A 747 12.23 -5.80 40.53
N ALA A 748 12.04 -5.24 39.32
CA ALA A 748 11.29 -4.01 39.08
C ALA A 748 9.92 -4.03 39.78
N GLN A 749 9.57 -2.92 40.44
CA GLN A 749 8.32 -2.81 41.16
C GLN A 749 7.17 -2.47 40.20
N THR A 750 6.11 -3.27 40.22
CA THR A 750 4.86 -3.10 39.46
C THR A 750 3.64 -3.34 40.35
N SER A 751 2.47 -2.89 39.92
CA SER A 751 1.17 -3.26 40.50
C SER A 751 0.43 -4.31 39.65
N THR A 752 -0.69 -4.84 40.14
CA THR A 752 -1.58 -5.72 39.33
C THR A 752 -2.38 -4.97 38.26
N THR A 753 -2.43 -3.63 38.33
CA THR A 753 -3.27 -2.80 37.47
C THR A 753 -3.08 -3.04 35.96
N PRO A 754 -1.85 -3.23 35.42
CA PRO A 754 -1.64 -3.55 34.01
C PRO A 754 -2.27 -4.89 33.60
N ASP A 755 -2.05 -5.96 34.37
CA ASP A 755 -2.59 -7.29 34.06
C ASP A 755 -4.11 -7.30 34.14
N ASP A 756 -4.68 -6.75 35.22
CA ASP A 756 -6.14 -6.62 35.42
C ASP A 756 -6.80 -5.82 34.28
N ALA A 757 -6.19 -4.71 33.87
CA ALA A 757 -6.69 -3.88 32.76
C ALA A 757 -6.62 -4.59 31.42
N PHE A 758 -5.49 -5.22 31.08
CA PHE A 758 -5.28 -5.85 29.77
C PHE A 758 -6.03 -7.18 29.62
N PHE A 759 -6.29 -7.90 30.71
CA PHE A 759 -7.22 -9.04 30.70
C PHE A 759 -8.64 -8.63 30.27
N ILE A 760 -9.16 -7.52 30.82
CA ILE A 760 -10.49 -7.02 30.46
C ILE A 760 -10.52 -6.44 29.04
N LEU A 761 -9.47 -5.72 28.62
CA LEU A 761 -9.35 -5.24 27.24
C LEU A 761 -9.37 -6.41 26.24
N HIS A 762 -8.65 -7.50 26.53
CA HIS A 762 -8.70 -8.72 25.73
C HIS A 762 -10.11 -9.32 25.65
N LEU A 763 -10.85 -9.38 26.77
CA LEU A 763 -12.23 -9.87 26.79
C LEU A 763 -13.17 -9.00 25.94
N THR A 764 -13.17 -7.68 26.15
CA THR A 764 -13.99 -6.71 25.39
C THR A 764 -13.73 -6.79 23.87
N LEU A 765 -12.47 -6.89 23.46
CA LEU A 765 -12.08 -6.93 22.04
C LEU A 765 -12.28 -8.31 21.40
N SER A 766 -12.08 -9.39 22.15
CA SER A 766 -12.44 -10.74 21.69
C SER A 766 -13.95 -10.87 21.47
N ARG A 767 -14.76 -10.24 22.35
CA ARG A 767 -16.21 -10.21 22.22
C ARG A 767 -16.65 -9.40 21.00
N SER A 768 -16.10 -8.21 20.75
CA SER A 768 -16.46 -7.45 19.54
C SER A 768 -16.05 -8.18 18.25
N LEU A 769 -14.90 -8.88 18.24
CA LEU A 769 -14.53 -9.77 17.13
C LEU A 769 -15.52 -10.93 16.93
N SER A 770 -16.02 -11.55 18.00
CA SER A 770 -17.01 -12.64 17.90
C SER A 770 -18.36 -12.22 17.29
N SER A 771 -18.62 -10.91 17.19
CA SER A 771 -19.86 -10.37 16.62
C SER A 771 -19.93 -10.43 15.08
N GLY A 772 -18.79 -10.63 14.40
CA GLY A 772 -18.72 -10.67 12.93
C GLY A 772 -19.10 -9.35 12.23
N SER A 773 -18.99 -8.21 12.93
CA SER A 773 -19.38 -6.89 12.43
C SER A 773 -18.21 -5.90 12.48
N VAL A 774 -17.74 -5.47 11.29
CA VAL A 774 -16.67 -4.47 11.17
C VAL A 774 -17.06 -3.16 11.87
N VAL A 775 -18.32 -2.73 11.74
CA VAL A 775 -18.86 -1.54 12.40
C VAL A 775 -18.77 -1.66 13.93
N CYS A 776 -19.10 -2.82 14.50
CA CYS A 776 -18.94 -3.08 15.93
C CYS A 776 -17.47 -2.99 16.36
N VAL A 777 -16.56 -3.69 15.67
CA VAL A 777 -15.12 -3.70 15.98
C VAL A 777 -14.54 -2.28 15.91
N LYS A 778 -14.81 -1.54 14.84
CA LYS A 778 -14.37 -0.15 14.61
C LYS A 778 -14.86 0.79 15.71
N LYS A 779 -16.10 0.64 16.13
CA LYS A 779 -16.71 1.43 17.22
C LYS A 779 -16.14 1.06 18.59
N THR A 780 -15.99 -0.22 18.91
CA THR A 780 -15.39 -0.69 20.17
C THR A 780 -13.93 -0.29 20.28
N VAL A 781 -13.11 -0.45 19.24
CA VAL A 781 -11.70 -0.03 19.25
C VAL A 781 -11.55 1.48 19.48
N LYS A 782 -12.40 2.31 18.86
CA LYS A 782 -12.44 3.75 19.14
C LYS A 782 -12.80 4.05 20.61
N ASN A 783 -13.89 3.47 21.12
CA ASN A 783 -14.33 3.68 22.50
C ASN A 783 -13.26 3.18 23.51
N VAL A 784 -12.60 2.05 23.23
CA VAL A 784 -11.48 1.50 24.01
C VAL A 784 -10.31 2.47 24.08
N ARG A 785 -9.90 3.06 22.95
CA ARG A 785 -8.84 4.07 22.90
C ARG A 785 -9.17 5.28 23.78
N GLU A 786 -10.37 5.86 23.62
CA GLU A 786 -10.85 7.00 24.42
C GLU A 786 -10.92 6.68 25.93
N VAL A 787 -11.30 5.45 26.30
CA VAL A 787 -11.35 5.00 27.71
C VAL A 787 -9.94 4.78 28.25
N VAL A 788 -9.03 4.13 27.53
CA VAL A 788 -7.67 3.86 28.00
C VAL A 788 -6.86 5.15 28.17
N GLU A 789 -6.97 6.10 27.23
CA GLU A 789 -6.29 7.39 27.32
C GLU A 789 -6.77 8.25 28.50
N ARG A 790 -8.07 8.22 28.81
CA ARG A 790 -8.67 9.01 29.90
C ARG A 790 -8.62 8.33 31.27
N ASP A 791 -9.06 7.08 31.34
CA ASP A 791 -9.36 6.38 32.59
C ASP A 791 -8.22 5.46 33.05
N LEU A 792 -7.39 4.91 32.16
CA LEU A 792 -6.15 4.22 32.54
C LEU A 792 -4.98 5.21 32.64
N VAL A 793 -4.52 5.72 31.49
CA VAL A 793 -3.34 6.59 31.40
C VAL A 793 -3.57 7.94 32.10
N GLY A 794 -4.75 8.54 31.93
CA GLY A 794 -5.12 9.80 32.57
C GLY A 794 -5.32 9.74 34.09
N ILE A 795 -5.41 8.54 34.69
CA ILE A 795 -5.34 8.36 36.16
C ILE A 795 -3.89 8.20 36.60
N VAL A 796 -3.13 7.31 35.97
CA VAL A 796 -1.72 7.07 36.36
C VAL A 796 -0.90 8.37 36.23
N ARG A 797 -1.11 9.14 35.14
CA ARG A 797 -0.47 10.46 34.96
C ARG A 797 -0.79 11.44 36.11
N ARG A 798 -2.04 11.49 36.58
CA ARG A 798 -2.44 12.32 37.73
C ARG A 798 -1.76 11.86 39.03
N ARG A 799 -1.82 10.56 39.34
CA ARG A 799 -1.14 9.98 40.52
C ARG A 799 0.37 10.26 40.49
N MET A 800 1.00 10.18 39.31
CA MET A 800 2.41 10.53 39.09
C MET A 800 2.71 12.02 39.32
N GLU A 801 1.83 12.95 38.90
CA GLU A 801 1.99 14.38 39.18
C GLU A 801 1.83 14.70 40.68
N ASP A 802 0.84 14.08 41.34
CA ASP A 802 0.54 14.34 42.75
C ASP A 802 1.70 13.93 43.69
N CYS A 803 2.49 12.91 43.31
CA CYS A 803 3.75 12.54 43.99
C CYS A 803 4.72 13.73 44.18
N TRP A 804 4.75 14.67 43.21
CA TRP A 804 5.60 15.87 43.25
C TRP A 804 4.90 17.08 43.87
N ARG A 805 3.56 17.13 43.84
CA ARG A 805 2.76 18.27 44.32
C ARG A 805 2.61 18.33 45.85
N THR A 806 2.69 17.21 46.57
CA THR A 806 2.39 17.17 48.02
C THR A 806 3.63 17.35 48.92
N PRO A 807 3.76 18.47 49.68
CA PRO A 807 4.82 18.63 50.67
C PRO A 807 4.43 17.96 52.00
N VAL A 808 4.88 16.71 52.21
CA VAL A 808 4.71 16.02 53.51
C VAL A 808 5.57 16.70 54.58
N ALA A 809 4.94 17.25 55.61
CA ALA A 809 5.64 17.95 56.68
C ALA A 809 6.44 16.98 57.60
N GLY A 810 7.73 17.26 57.77
CA GLY A 810 8.50 16.90 58.98
C GLY A 810 9.10 15.49 59.09
N LYS A 811 8.77 14.52 58.23
CA LYS A 811 9.35 13.15 58.32
C LYS A 811 10.54 12.94 57.36
N LYS A 812 11.75 12.76 57.92
CA LYS A 812 12.85 12.07 57.22
C LYS A 812 12.39 10.66 56.84
N GLY A 813 12.72 10.20 55.63
CA GLY A 813 12.21 8.95 55.02
C GLY A 813 11.15 9.20 53.93
N ALA A 814 10.20 10.13 54.17
CA ALA A 814 9.08 10.41 53.24
C ALA A 814 9.47 11.05 51.89
N GLY A 815 10.76 11.07 51.53
CA GLY A 815 11.23 11.33 50.18
C GLY A 815 11.36 10.04 49.37
N GLU A 816 11.91 8.99 49.97
CA GLU A 816 12.28 7.74 49.28
C GLU A 816 11.04 6.92 48.91
N ASP A 817 10.05 6.84 49.81
CA ASP A 817 8.74 6.20 49.56
C ASP A 817 8.05 6.76 48.31
N ARG A 818 8.12 8.07 48.09
CA ARG A 818 7.50 8.74 46.92
C ARG A 818 8.22 8.43 45.62
N VAL A 819 9.54 8.20 45.66
CA VAL A 819 10.31 7.79 44.48
C VAL A 819 9.96 6.35 44.11
N ALA A 820 9.83 5.45 45.08
CA ALA A 820 9.38 4.08 44.83
C ALA A 820 7.98 4.05 44.19
N ILE A 821 7.01 4.79 44.75
CA ILE A 821 5.65 4.89 44.17
C ILE A 821 5.66 5.45 42.74
N PHE A 822 6.46 6.48 42.46
CA PHE A 822 6.58 7.05 41.10
C PHE A 822 7.24 6.08 40.11
N VAL A 823 8.25 5.32 40.56
CA VAL A 823 8.91 4.26 39.78
C VAL A 823 7.95 3.11 39.47
N THR A 824 7.11 2.69 40.42
CA THR A 824 6.06 1.68 40.17
C THR A 824 5.12 2.13 39.06
N TYR A 825 4.62 3.37 39.09
CA TYR A 825 3.76 3.88 38.01
C TYR A 825 4.48 4.02 36.65
N LEU A 826 5.78 4.29 36.63
CA LEU A 826 6.59 4.27 35.39
C LEU A 826 6.73 2.85 34.81
N ASN A 827 6.92 1.86 35.67
CA ASN A 827 7.03 0.47 35.27
C ASN A 827 5.68 -0.08 34.79
N ASP A 828 4.59 0.24 35.50
CA ASP A 828 3.22 -0.12 35.10
C ASP A 828 2.88 0.41 33.70
N LEU A 829 3.28 1.64 33.37
CA LEU A 829 3.07 2.21 32.03
C LEU A 829 3.96 1.57 30.94
N SER A 830 5.17 1.10 31.28
CA SER A 830 6.02 0.29 30.38
C SER A 830 5.40 -1.08 30.13
N MET A 831 4.91 -1.76 31.18
CA MET A 831 4.15 -3.02 31.04
C MET A 831 2.88 -2.84 30.19
N CYS A 832 2.11 -1.77 30.41
CA CYS A 832 0.95 -1.45 29.57
C CYS A 832 1.31 -1.28 28.08
N ALA A 833 2.47 -0.70 27.76
CA ALA A 833 2.92 -0.56 26.38
C ALA A 833 3.20 -1.92 25.73
N HIS A 834 3.92 -2.80 26.44
CA HIS A 834 4.21 -4.16 25.97
C HIS A 834 2.93 -5.02 25.84
N HIS A 835 1.99 -4.89 26.78
CA HIS A 835 0.71 -5.59 26.70
C HIS A 835 -0.18 -5.09 25.55
N ALA A 836 -0.09 -3.81 25.16
CA ALA A 836 -0.80 -3.30 23.99
C ALA A 836 -0.29 -3.91 22.67
N GLU A 837 1.02 -4.02 22.51
CA GLU A 837 1.63 -4.66 21.34
C GLU A 837 1.26 -6.14 21.24
N ARG A 838 1.36 -6.89 22.36
CA ARG A 838 0.95 -8.30 22.41
C ARG A 838 -0.55 -8.46 22.14
N LEU A 839 -1.40 -7.64 22.75
CA LEU A 839 -2.85 -7.67 22.56
C LEU A 839 -3.24 -7.42 21.09
N ALA A 840 -2.62 -6.43 20.44
CA ALA A 840 -2.86 -6.15 19.03
C ALA A 840 -2.47 -7.33 18.13
N HIS A 841 -1.32 -7.96 18.38
CA HIS A 841 -0.85 -9.15 17.67
C HIS A 841 -1.81 -10.35 17.86
N ASP A 842 -2.13 -10.70 19.10
CA ASP A 842 -2.90 -11.91 19.42
C ASP A 842 -4.34 -11.83 18.87
N LEU A 843 -4.96 -10.64 18.91
CA LEU A 843 -6.26 -10.39 18.29
C LEU A 843 -6.18 -10.39 16.74
N ALA A 844 -5.11 -9.85 16.14
CA ALA A 844 -4.92 -9.84 14.68
C ALA A 844 -4.65 -11.25 14.11
N MET A 845 -4.20 -12.18 14.95
CA MET A 845 -4.02 -13.61 14.63
C MET A 845 -5.22 -14.49 15.03
N SER A 846 -6.31 -13.90 15.55
CA SER A 846 -7.47 -14.64 16.04
C SER A 846 -8.26 -15.34 14.93
N SER A 847 -8.59 -16.62 15.16
CA SER A 847 -9.43 -17.41 14.23
C SER A 847 -10.84 -16.85 14.03
N SER A 848 -11.32 -16.00 14.96
CA SER A 848 -12.62 -15.34 14.86
C SER A 848 -12.73 -14.45 13.61
N LEU A 849 -11.61 -13.88 13.13
CA LEU A 849 -11.58 -13.10 11.89
C LEU A 849 -12.01 -13.95 10.68
N ALA A 850 -11.35 -15.09 10.44
CA ALA A 850 -11.66 -15.98 9.32
C ALA A 850 -13.00 -16.75 9.47
N GLN A 851 -13.56 -16.79 10.68
CA GLN A 851 -14.84 -17.46 10.95
C GLN A 851 -16.06 -16.53 10.83
N GLY A 852 -15.96 -15.28 11.31
CA GLY A 852 -17.10 -14.38 11.45
C GLY A 852 -17.26 -13.31 10.36
N PHE A 853 -16.24 -13.04 9.54
CA PHE A 853 -16.25 -11.94 8.57
C PHE A 853 -16.26 -12.47 7.12
N LEU A 854 -16.68 -11.63 6.16
CA LEU A 854 -16.50 -11.91 4.72
C LEU A 854 -15.02 -11.73 4.33
N GLU A 855 -14.56 -12.34 3.23
CA GLU A 855 -13.13 -12.30 2.85
C GLU A 855 -12.60 -10.86 2.69
N ASP A 856 -13.37 -9.98 2.05
CA ASP A 856 -13.06 -8.55 1.90
C ASP A 856 -13.01 -7.78 3.24
N GLU A 857 -13.76 -8.24 4.25
CA GLU A 857 -13.86 -7.59 5.57
C GLU A 857 -12.76 -8.04 6.55
N VAL A 858 -12.14 -9.21 6.33
CA VAL A 858 -11.11 -9.78 7.22
C VAL A 858 -9.93 -8.83 7.36
N GLU A 859 -9.46 -8.22 6.28
CA GLU A 859 -8.30 -7.33 6.34
C GLU A 859 -8.63 -5.92 6.87
N GLU A 860 -9.85 -5.40 6.68
CA GLU A 860 -10.25 -4.17 7.39
C GLU A 860 -10.32 -4.42 8.90
N ALA A 861 -10.96 -5.51 9.33
CA ALA A 861 -11.05 -5.90 10.73
C ALA A 861 -9.67 -6.15 11.35
N ARG A 862 -8.76 -6.83 10.62
CA ARG A 862 -7.37 -7.04 11.05
C ARG A 862 -6.61 -5.72 11.17
N GLY A 863 -6.74 -4.81 10.20
CA GLY A 863 -6.09 -3.49 10.22
C GLY A 863 -6.55 -2.61 11.39
N ILE A 864 -7.86 -2.59 11.66
CA ILE A 864 -8.44 -1.87 12.82
C ILE A 864 -7.86 -2.39 14.14
N VAL A 865 -7.70 -3.71 14.27
CA VAL A 865 -7.15 -4.36 15.46
C VAL A 865 -5.64 -4.15 15.60
N ALA A 866 -4.88 -4.24 14.51
CA ALA A 866 -3.44 -4.00 14.51
C ALA A 866 -3.10 -2.56 14.99
N GLY A 867 -3.97 -1.58 14.68
CA GLY A 867 -3.88 -0.20 15.18
C GLY A 867 -3.99 -0.02 16.71
N LEU A 868 -4.16 -1.11 17.49
CA LEU A 868 -4.05 -1.11 18.94
C LEU A 868 -2.60 -1.18 19.46
N SER A 869 -1.59 -1.40 18.61
CA SER A 869 -0.19 -1.42 19.05
C SER A 869 0.28 -0.08 19.64
N ASP A 870 -0.28 1.04 19.16
CA ASP A 870 -0.12 2.38 19.73
C ASP A 870 -1.38 2.82 20.51
N LEU A 871 -1.90 1.94 21.36
CA LEU A 871 -2.98 2.27 22.31
C LEU A 871 -2.43 3.16 23.44
N GLY A 872 -3.22 4.14 23.90
CA GLY A 872 -2.93 4.91 25.12
C GLY A 872 -1.76 5.90 25.08
N GLY A 873 -0.90 5.85 24.06
CA GLY A 873 0.31 6.68 23.97
C GLY A 873 1.32 6.43 25.11
N PHE A 874 1.31 5.23 25.71
CA PHE A 874 2.03 4.89 26.94
C PHE A 874 3.50 5.32 26.92
N LYS A 875 4.21 5.01 25.81
CA LYS A 875 5.64 5.30 25.62
C LYS A 875 5.98 6.80 25.75
N GLY A 876 5.08 7.69 25.32
CA GLY A 876 5.25 9.14 25.48
C GLY A 876 5.15 9.62 26.93
N VAL A 877 4.24 9.02 27.71
CA VAL A 877 4.10 9.32 29.15
C VAL A 877 5.27 8.75 29.95
N VAL A 878 5.69 7.51 29.64
CA VAL A 878 6.89 6.88 30.22
C VAL A 878 8.12 7.75 30.02
N LYS A 879 8.41 8.14 28.76
CA LYS A 879 9.56 9.02 28.44
C LYS A 879 9.53 10.31 29.26
N THR A 880 8.38 11.00 29.27
CA THR A 880 8.20 12.26 30.02
C THR A 880 8.38 12.06 31.53
N GLY A 881 7.94 10.92 32.09
CA GLY A 881 8.14 10.58 33.49
C GLY A 881 9.61 10.28 33.84
N ILE A 882 10.33 9.58 32.95
CA ILE A 882 11.77 9.31 33.10
C ILE A 882 12.57 10.62 33.03
N ASP A 883 12.30 11.48 32.04
CA ASP A 883 12.94 12.80 31.90
C ASP A 883 12.74 13.67 33.17
N ASN A 884 11.55 13.60 33.78
CA ASN A 884 11.24 14.28 35.05
C ASN A 884 12.00 13.68 36.24
N LEU A 885 11.92 12.36 36.45
CA LEU A 885 12.63 11.65 37.52
C LEU A 885 14.13 11.94 37.47
N PHE A 886 14.71 11.81 36.28
CA PHE A 886 16.11 12.05 36.02
C PHE A 886 16.50 13.51 36.25
N THR A 887 15.73 14.47 35.73
CA THR A 887 16.03 15.91 35.85
C THR A 887 15.92 16.41 37.28
N GLN A 888 14.97 15.91 38.07
CA GLN A 888 14.75 16.37 39.45
C GLN A 888 15.71 15.73 40.46
N LEU A 889 16.00 14.43 40.36
CA LEU A 889 16.75 13.71 41.41
C LEU A 889 18.21 13.36 41.04
N VAL A 890 18.45 13.00 39.78
CA VAL A 890 19.70 12.32 39.38
C VAL A 890 20.67 13.29 38.70
N LYS A 891 20.16 14.12 37.79
CA LYS A 891 20.90 15.20 37.11
C LYS A 891 21.57 16.21 38.06
N PRO A 892 21.03 16.55 39.25
CA PRO A 892 21.75 17.36 40.23
C PRO A 892 22.94 16.61 40.85
N ARG A 893 22.79 15.31 41.14
CA ARG A 893 23.84 14.47 41.76
C ARG A 893 24.98 14.17 40.80
N LEU A 894 24.68 13.90 39.52
CA LEU A 894 25.70 13.63 38.49
C LEU A 894 26.59 14.85 38.15
N ARG A 895 26.20 16.08 38.52
CA ARG A 895 26.98 17.30 38.19
C ARG A 895 28.34 17.38 38.87
N SER A 896 28.51 16.83 40.08
CA SER A 896 29.80 16.84 40.77
C SER A 896 30.70 15.68 40.37
N LEU A 897 30.16 14.63 39.74
CA LEU A 897 30.87 13.37 39.47
C LEU A 897 32.21 13.58 38.74
N ILE A 898 32.25 14.39 37.67
CA ILE A 898 33.50 14.65 36.95
C ILE A 898 34.51 15.44 37.81
N PRO A 899 34.16 16.60 38.42
CA PRO A 899 35.00 17.26 39.41
C PRO A 899 35.52 16.35 40.54
N ASP A 900 34.68 15.48 41.10
CA ASP A 900 35.04 14.58 42.22
C ASP A 900 35.97 13.44 41.79
N VAL A 901 35.80 12.91 40.57
CA VAL A 901 36.66 11.88 39.98
C VAL A 901 38.08 12.42 39.72
N TYR A 902 38.16 13.58 39.06
CA TYR A 902 39.43 14.21 38.67
C TYR A 902 40.08 15.05 39.78
N LYS A 903 39.44 15.18 40.95
CA LYS A 903 39.93 15.94 42.09
C LYS A 903 41.36 15.52 42.47
N ASP A 904 42.28 16.46 42.62
CA ASP A 904 43.67 16.19 43.01
C ASP A 904 44.45 15.28 42.01
N VAL A 905 43.97 15.11 40.76
CA VAL A 905 44.64 14.33 39.70
C VAL A 905 45.31 15.26 38.68
N THR A 906 46.58 14.99 38.34
CA THR A 906 47.34 15.69 37.29
C THR A 906 47.65 14.77 36.10
N TYR A 907 47.65 15.34 34.90
CA TYR A 907 48.21 14.76 33.66
C TYR A 907 49.45 15.52 33.15
N VAL A 908 50.00 16.43 33.95
CA VAL A 908 51.41 16.81 33.86
C VAL A 908 52.19 15.80 34.71
N LEU A 909 52.92 14.91 34.04
CA LEU A 909 53.59 13.75 34.64
C LEU A 909 55.01 13.58 34.06
N ASP A 910 55.93 13.13 34.91
CA ASP A 910 57.22 12.55 34.53
C ASP A 910 57.15 11.01 34.62
N GLU A 911 58.22 10.30 34.25
CA GLU A 911 58.26 8.82 34.33
C GLU A 911 57.97 8.29 35.74
N SER A 912 58.43 8.96 36.80
CA SER A 912 58.30 8.49 38.18
C SER A 912 56.88 8.65 38.72
N THR A 913 56.25 9.76 38.38
CA THR A 913 54.88 10.11 38.76
C THR A 913 53.86 9.39 37.86
N TYR A 914 54.19 9.12 36.59
CA TYR A 914 53.44 8.19 35.74
C TYR A 914 53.40 6.80 36.37
N ASN A 915 54.55 6.15 36.62
CA ASN A 915 54.59 4.78 37.19
C ASN A 915 53.85 4.68 38.54
N THR A 916 53.98 5.70 39.41
CA THR A 916 53.27 5.74 40.69
C THR A 916 51.75 5.82 40.49
N ALA A 917 51.29 6.80 39.71
CA ALA A 917 49.87 7.04 39.49
C ALA A 917 49.21 6.02 38.54
N GLU A 918 50.02 5.24 37.81
CA GLU A 918 49.61 4.09 37.02
C GLU A 918 49.01 2.98 37.92
N HIS A 919 49.69 2.71 39.04
CA HIS A 919 49.32 1.70 40.03
C HIS A 919 48.09 2.10 40.87
N ASP A 920 47.99 3.39 41.21
CA ASP A 920 46.90 3.91 42.04
C ASP A 920 45.52 3.82 41.40
N ASP A 921 45.40 3.95 40.06
CA ASP A 921 44.14 3.76 39.31
C ASP A 921 42.96 4.59 39.87
N ALA A 922 43.27 5.76 40.46
CA ALA A 922 42.33 6.54 41.26
C ALA A 922 41.10 7.01 40.45
N VAL A 923 41.30 7.39 39.19
CA VAL A 923 40.26 7.90 38.28
C VAL A 923 39.15 6.87 38.07
N ARG A 924 39.52 5.64 37.68
CA ARG A 924 38.58 4.53 37.49
C ARG A 924 37.87 4.15 38.78
N LYS A 925 38.62 3.96 39.87
CA LYS A 925 38.07 3.57 41.19
C LYS A 925 37.04 4.58 41.71
N ARG A 926 37.31 5.88 41.58
CA ARG A 926 36.39 6.95 41.95
C ARG A 926 35.18 7.02 41.03
N PHE A 927 35.37 6.87 39.71
CA PHE A 927 34.26 6.90 38.76
C PHE A 927 33.26 5.77 39.02
N VAL A 928 33.76 4.53 39.12
CA VAL A 928 32.92 3.34 39.39
C VAL A 928 32.13 3.51 40.68
N LYS A 929 32.78 4.03 41.75
CA LYS A 929 32.10 4.30 43.02
C LYS A 929 31.01 5.37 42.90
N GLY A 930 31.36 6.57 42.40
CA GLY A 930 30.42 7.70 42.31
C GLY A 930 29.27 7.46 41.33
N TRP A 931 29.52 6.72 40.25
CA TRP A 931 28.48 6.25 39.34
C TRP A 931 27.55 5.23 40.02
N GLY A 932 28.11 4.23 40.72
CA GLY A 932 27.35 3.24 41.47
C GLY A 932 26.43 3.86 42.54
N GLU A 933 26.93 4.83 43.31
CA GLU A 933 26.18 5.54 44.37
C GLU A 933 25.00 6.40 43.84
N VAL A 934 24.96 6.72 42.53
CA VAL A 934 23.94 7.60 41.92
C VAL A 934 23.03 6.87 40.94
N VAL A 935 23.56 5.91 40.18
CA VAL A 935 22.87 5.20 39.08
C VAL A 935 22.55 3.75 39.45
N GLY A 936 23.32 3.11 40.33
CA GLY A 936 23.20 1.69 40.66
C GLY A 936 21.83 1.29 41.22
N SER A 937 21.28 2.07 42.15
CA SER A 937 19.98 1.82 42.79
C SER A 937 18.78 1.82 41.84
N TYR A 938 18.94 2.37 40.63
CA TYR A 938 17.88 2.43 39.63
C TYR A 938 17.87 1.22 38.68
N LYS A 939 18.93 0.39 38.70
CA LYS A 939 19.04 -0.78 37.82
C LYS A 939 18.03 -1.87 38.18
N ASP A 940 17.89 -2.16 39.47
CA ASP A 940 17.10 -3.29 39.95
C ASP A 940 15.65 -2.89 40.33
N THR A 941 15.28 -1.62 40.08
CA THR A 941 13.98 -1.03 40.43
C THR A 941 13.15 -0.54 39.23
N LEU A 942 13.78 -0.20 38.09
CA LEU A 942 13.12 0.11 36.82
C LEU A 942 12.98 -1.16 35.95
N THR A 943 12.01 -1.20 35.02
CA THR A 943 12.02 -2.20 33.93
C THR A 943 13.26 -2.01 33.04
N GLU A 944 13.67 -3.04 32.30
CA GLU A 944 14.88 -2.99 31.46
C GLU A 944 14.83 -1.85 30.42
N GLU A 945 13.68 -1.64 29.78
CA GLU A 945 13.44 -0.52 28.85
C GLU A 945 13.59 0.83 29.55
N ASN A 946 12.93 1.00 30.70
CA ASN A 946 12.97 2.22 31.50
C ASN A 946 14.40 2.51 31.97
N TYR A 947 15.15 1.48 32.40
CA TYR A 947 16.54 1.60 32.80
C TYR A 947 17.45 1.96 31.63
N ARG A 948 17.29 1.35 30.44
CA ARG A 948 18.10 1.68 29.25
C ARG A 948 17.90 3.13 28.82
N ALA A 949 16.65 3.62 28.83
CA ALA A 949 16.35 5.03 28.56
C ALA A 949 16.96 5.97 29.62
N PHE A 950 16.82 5.63 30.90
CA PHE A 950 17.40 6.38 32.03
C PHE A 950 18.94 6.42 32.00
N PHE A 951 19.58 5.29 31.68
CA PHE A 951 21.03 5.14 31.57
C PHE A 951 21.60 5.98 30.43
N ALA A 952 20.93 6.03 29.28
CA ALA A 952 21.32 6.90 28.16
C ALA A 952 21.30 8.39 28.53
N LEU A 953 20.29 8.84 29.30
CA LEU A 953 20.22 10.21 29.84
C LEU A 953 21.34 10.49 30.86
N ALA A 954 21.63 9.52 31.74
CA ALA A 954 22.70 9.61 32.73
C ALA A 954 24.09 9.75 32.07
N VAL A 955 24.37 8.97 31.04
CA VAL A 955 25.62 9.06 30.27
C VAL A 955 25.72 10.42 29.57
N GLU A 956 24.68 10.89 28.89
CA GLU A 956 24.75 12.15 28.14
C GLU A 956 24.95 13.39 29.04
N VAL A 957 24.41 13.38 30.26
CA VAL A 957 24.68 14.42 31.27
C VAL A 957 26.11 14.40 31.79
N VAL A 958 26.81 13.25 31.75
CA VAL A 958 28.21 13.14 32.19
C VAL A 958 29.19 13.47 31.06
N VAL A 959 28.93 13.03 29.82
CA VAL A 959 29.85 13.23 28.68
C VAL A 959 30.09 14.70 28.35
N ARG A 960 29.04 15.53 28.18
CA ARG A 960 29.23 16.92 27.72
C ARG A 960 30.00 17.81 28.73
N PRO A 961 29.75 17.73 30.05
CA PRO A 961 30.60 18.39 31.04
C PRO A 961 32.03 17.84 31.08
N TRP A 962 32.23 16.54 30.81
CA TRP A 962 33.54 15.92 30.77
C TRP A 962 34.41 16.47 29.63
N GLU A 963 33.87 16.58 28.40
CA GLU A 963 34.56 17.24 27.28
C GLU A 963 35.02 18.66 27.66
N LYS A 964 34.13 19.45 28.27
CA LYS A 964 34.45 20.81 28.72
C LYS A 964 35.46 20.84 29.88
N TYR A 965 35.44 19.85 30.76
CA TYR A 965 36.40 19.75 31.87
C TYR A 965 37.82 19.48 31.36
N ILE A 966 37.96 18.60 30.35
CA ILE A 966 39.24 18.28 29.69
C ILE A 966 39.87 19.52 29.04
N MET A 967 39.06 20.42 28.43
CA MET A 967 39.54 21.70 27.90
C MET A 967 40.16 22.63 28.98
N GLY A 968 39.92 22.38 30.27
CA GLY A 968 40.55 23.10 31.38
C GLY A 968 41.82 22.43 31.93
N MET A 969 42.19 21.25 31.45
CA MET A 969 43.33 20.48 31.95
C MET A 969 44.62 20.75 31.16
N LYS A 970 45.76 20.37 31.74
CA LYS A 970 47.07 20.38 31.07
C LYS A 970 47.61 18.96 31.00
N PHE A 971 48.25 18.65 29.88
CA PHE A 971 48.75 17.32 29.55
C PHE A 971 50.26 17.35 29.31
N THR A 972 50.85 16.16 29.34
CA THR A 972 52.18 15.79 28.86
C THR A 972 51.99 14.55 27.99
N GLU A 973 52.96 14.11 27.19
CA GLU A 973 52.80 12.91 26.35
C GLU A 973 52.44 11.67 27.19
N LEU A 974 53.20 11.41 28.27
CA LEU A 974 52.86 10.39 29.28
C LEU A 974 51.48 10.63 29.93
N GLY A 975 51.09 11.89 30.10
CA GLY A 975 49.76 12.27 30.57
C GLY A 975 48.62 11.98 29.59
N ALA A 976 48.84 12.14 28.29
CA ALA A 976 47.87 11.85 27.25
C ALA A 976 47.66 10.33 27.09
N ILE A 977 48.75 9.56 27.16
CA ILE A 977 48.71 8.09 27.17
C ILE A 977 47.95 7.59 28.40
N ARG A 978 48.21 8.18 29.58
CA ARG A 978 47.45 7.87 30.81
C ARG A 978 45.97 8.23 30.67
N PHE A 979 45.65 9.43 30.18
CA PHE A 979 44.28 9.90 30.01
C PHE A 979 43.49 8.96 29.09
N ASP A 980 44.08 8.56 27.96
CA ASP A 980 43.51 7.59 27.04
C ASP A 980 43.20 6.25 27.73
N ARG A 981 44.15 5.74 28.51
CA ARG A 981 43.97 4.50 29.28
C ARG A 981 42.85 4.60 30.33
N ASP A 982 42.85 5.68 31.11
CA ASP A 982 41.87 5.90 32.19
C ASP A 982 40.45 6.15 31.58
N LEU A 983 40.36 6.82 30.42
CA LEU A 983 39.13 6.96 29.62
C LEU A 983 38.65 5.61 29.07
N ARG A 984 39.52 4.83 28.42
CA ARG A 984 39.19 3.48 27.91
C ARG A 984 38.69 2.57 29.03
N ALA A 985 39.24 2.67 30.23
CA ALA A 985 38.82 1.86 31.37
C ALA A 985 37.44 2.26 31.92
N ILE A 986 37.08 3.55 31.91
CA ILE A 986 35.72 4.00 32.24
C ILE A 986 34.72 3.59 31.14
N ILE A 987 35.09 3.74 29.86
CA ILE A 987 34.26 3.28 28.74
C ILE A 987 34.03 1.77 28.82
N GLY A 988 35.05 0.98 29.20
CA GLY A 988 34.92 -0.46 29.43
C GLY A 988 33.91 -0.81 30.52
N HIS A 989 33.87 -0.04 31.63
CA HIS A 989 32.87 -0.22 32.68
C HIS A 989 31.44 0.13 32.20
N LEU A 990 31.28 1.21 31.43
CA LEU A 990 29.98 1.67 30.93
C LEU A 990 29.47 0.92 29.70
N SER A 991 30.34 0.21 28.97
CA SER A 991 29.97 -0.56 27.76
C SER A 991 29.03 -1.73 28.05
N VAL A 992 28.87 -2.11 29.32
CA VAL A 992 27.84 -3.07 29.78
C VAL A 992 26.41 -2.57 29.52
N GLY A 993 26.21 -1.26 29.32
CA GLY A 993 24.91 -0.63 29.06
C GLY A 993 24.78 0.06 27.70
N ASP A 994 25.47 -0.41 26.66
CA ASP A 994 25.28 0.04 25.26
C ASP A 994 25.49 1.56 25.04
N ALA A 995 26.46 2.15 25.75
CA ALA A 995 26.74 3.58 25.74
C ALA A 995 27.92 4.02 24.85
N ARG A 996 28.59 3.09 24.16
CA ARG A 996 29.89 3.32 23.49
C ARG A 996 29.87 4.52 22.53
N ASP A 997 28.82 4.66 21.73
CA ASP A 997 28.70 5.72 20.73
C ASP A 997 28.64 7.13 21.33
N LYS A 998 28.16 7.27 22.57
CA LYS A 998 28.16 8.56 23.29
C LYS A 998 29.57 9.03 23.62
N PHE A 999 30.57 8.14 23.64
CA PHE A 999 31.96 8.47 23.98
C PHE A 999 32.86 8.77 22.76
N ILE A 1000 32.36 8.67 21.52
CA ILE A 1000 33.18 8.84 20.31
C ILE A 1000 33.91 10.19 20.27
N ARG A 1001 33.27 11.29 20.72
CA ARG A 1001 33.92 12.61 20.81
C ARG A 1001 35.06 12.64 21.82
N LEU A 1002 34.88 12.04 23.01
CA LEU A 1002 35.94 11.92 24.01
C LEU A 1002 37.09 11.01 23.54
N GLN A 1003 36.79 9.95 22.77
CA GLN A 1003 37.80 9.12 22.13
C GLN A 1003 38.57 9.87 21.05
N GLN A 1004 37.91 10.72 20.26
CA GLN A 1004 38.57 11.59 19.27
C GLN A 1004 39.44 12.67 19.93
N VAL A 1005 39.03 13.24 21.07
CA VAL A 1005 39.88 14.11 21.90
C VAL A 1005 41.09 13.34 22.43
N SER A 1006 40.89 12.09 22.87
CA SER A 1006 41.98 11.19 23.30
C SER A 1006 43.01 10.98 22.18
N THR A 1007 42.55 10.72 20.95
CA THR A 1007 43.42 10.60 19.78
C THR A 1007 44.20 11.89 19.51
N LEU A 1008 43.53 13.05 19.49
CA LEU A 1008 44.16 14.36 19.22
C LEU A 1008 45.20 14.76 20.28
N LEU A 1009 45.03 14.32 21.53
CA LEU A 1009 45.99 14.54 22.63
C LEU A 1009 47.22 13.63 22.54
N ASN A 1010 47.15 12.53 21.78
CA ASN A 1010 48.23 11.57 21.55
C ASN A 1010 48.80 11.66 20.12
N LEU A 1011 48.62 12.79 19.43
CA LEU A 1011 49.31 13.08 18.16
C LEU A 1011 50.77 13.43 18.40
N ASP A 1012 51.64 12.97 17.50
CA ASP A 1012 53.08 13.13 17.65
C ASP A 1012 53.55 14.58 17.47
N ALA A 1013 54.78 14.84 17.90
CA ALA A 1013 55.38 16.17 17.89
C ALA A 1013 55.60 16.76 16.49
N GLU A 1014 55.56 15.93 15.45
CA GLU A 1014 55.99 16.24 14.08
C GLU A 1014 54.85 16.19 13.05
N GLU A 1015 53.65 15.74 13.44
CA GLU A 1015 52.47 15.72 12.55
C GLU A 1015 51.74 17.08 12.51
N ASP A 1016 51.32 17.52 11.32
CA ASP A 1016 50.38 18.64 11.15
C ASP A 1016 48.95 18.17 11.49
N PRO A 1017 48.26 18.77 12.49
CA PRO A 1017 46.90 18.37 12.85
C PRO A 1017 45.85 18.67 11.79
N ASP A 1018 46.03 19.68 10.94
CA ASP A 1018 45.06 19.99 9.88
C ASP A 1018 45.22 19.01 8.70
N GLU A 1019 46.46 18.53 8.44
CA GLU A 1019 46.71 17.38 7.56
C GLU A 1019 46.16 16.09 8.20
N PHE A 1020 46.50 15.77 9.45
CA PHE A 1020 45.98 14.57 10.13
C PHE A 1020 44.45 14.56 10.18
N TYR A 1021 43.81 15.68 10.53
CA TYR A 1021 42.34 15.77 10.58
C TYR A 1021 41.70 15.50 9.21
N THR A 1022 42.33 15.92 8.11
CA THR A 1022 41.81 15.71 6.75
C THR A 1022 42.19 14.34 6.15
N THR A 1023 43.34 13.77 6.50
CA THR A 1023 43.92 12.59 5.85
C THR A 1023 43.79 11.28 6.65
N SER A 1024 43.56 11.33 7.97
CA SER A 1024 43.48 10.16 8.86
C SER A 1024 42.33 9.16 8.57
N GLY A 1025 41.37 9.51 7.71
CA GLY A 1025 40.20 8.67 7.40
C GLY A 1025 39.20 8.50 8.55
N ILE A 1026 39.41 9.19 9.68
CA ILE A 1026 38.55 9.13 10.87
C ILE A 1026 37.23 9.88 10.60
N ALA A 1027 36.11 9.26 10.95
CA ALA A 1027 34.79 9.90 10.89
C ALA A 1027 34.58 10.91 12.04
N TRP A 1028 35.20 12.08 11.93
CA TRP A 1028 35.19 13.12 12.96
C TRP A 1028 33.77 13.57 13.37
N LYS A 1029 33.57 13.68 14.70
CA LYS A 1029 32.39 14.23 15.40
C LYS A 1029 32.72 15.52 16.16
N LEU A 1030 34.00 15.91 16.15
CA LEU A 1030 34.51 17.24 16.46
C LEU A 1030 34.51 18.06 15.17
N SER A 1031 34.30 19.37 15.25
CA SER A 1031 34.63 20.31 14.16
C SER A 1031 36.13 20.59 14.13
N ALA A 1032 36.68 21.01 12.99
CA ALA A 1032 38.11 21.35 12.86
C ALA A 1032 38.56 22.44 13.86
N SER A 1033 37.67 23.38 14.21
CA SER A 1033 37.89 24.39 15.26
C SER A 1033 37.93 23.80 16.68
N GLU A 1034 37.11 22.79 16.98
CA GLU A 1034 37.22 22.06 18.25
C GLU A 1034 38.49 21.21 18.28
N ALA A 1035 38.82 20.52 17.19
CA ALA A 1035 40.00 19.67 17.07
C ALA A 1035 41.30 20.45 17.34
N ARG A 1036 41.49 21.60 16.66
CA ARG A 1036 42.62 22.51 16.93
C ARG A 1036 42.61 23.10 18.35
N ALA A 1037 41.44 23.28 18.97
CA ALA A 1037 41.35 23.76 20.36
C ALA A 1037 41.73 22.69 21.40
N PHE A 1038 41.48 21.40 21.12
CA PHE A 1038 41.95 20.30 21.97
C PHE A 1038 43.44 20.00 21.77
N TRP A 1039 43.94 20.07 20.54
CA TRP A 1039 45.37 19.90 20.25
C TRP A 1039 46.24 21.04 20.81
N SER A 1040 45.75 22.29 20.78
CA SER A 1040 46.48 23.45 21.32
C SER A 1040 46.48 23.57 22.85
N LEU A 1041 46.01 22.55 23.58
CA LEU A 1041 46.13 22.49 25.03
C LEU A 1041 47.62 22.43 25.45
N PRO A 1042 48.06 23.25 26.42
CA PRO A 1042 49.48 23.53 26.59
C PRO A 1042 50.27 22.37 27.22
N LEU A 1043 51.02 21.66 26.37
CA LEU A 1043 52.11 20.76 26.74
C LEU A 1043 53.25 21.57 27.42
N PRO A 1044 53.66 21.27 28.66
CA PRO A 1044 54.83 21.88 29.29
C PRO A 1044 56.12 21.55 28.53
N CYS A 1045 56.84 22.59 28.10
CA CYS A 1045 57.82 22.50 27.02
C CYS A 1045 59.13 21.78 27.39
N ILE A 1046 59.25 20.49 27.08
CA ILE A 1046 60.53 19.80 26.80
C ILE A 1046 60.30 18.89 25.58
N ALA A 1047 61.29 18.79 24.69
CA ALA A 1047 61.38 17.80 23.59
C ALA A 1047 60.45 17.91 22.35
N ARG A 1048 60.10 19.12 21.86
CA ARG A 1048 59.82 19.32 20.41
C ARG A 1048 61.08 19.80 19.66
N SER A 1049 62.17 19.02 19.70
CA SER A 1049 63.32 19.05 18.75
C SER A 1049 64.54 18.28 19.29
N THR A 1050 64.98 17.23 18.58
CA THR A 1050 66.40 16.92 18.28
C THR A 1050 66.47 15.66 17.38
N PRO A 1051 67.09 15.71 16.20
CA PRO A 1051 67.15 14.56 15.30
C PRO A 1051 68.15 13.49 15.77
N ARG A 1052 67.91 12.23 15.38
CA ARG A 1052 68.89 11.14 15.47
C ARG A 1052 69.22 10.57 14.09
N ASP A 1053 70.13 11.25 13.42
CA ASP A 1053 71.43 10.71 12.96
C ASP A 1053 71.58 9.25 12.49
N PHE A 1054 72.41 9.11 11.44
CA PHE A 1054 73.12 7.90 10.98
C PHE A 1054 72.34 6.76 10.30
N ASP A 1055 72.15 6.95 8.98
CA ASP A 1055 72.69 6.08 7.91
C ASP A 1055 73.08 4.63 8.28
N SER A 1056 72.27 3.66 7.83
CA SER A 1056 72.76 2.41 7.23
C SER A 1056 71.63 1.69 6.48
N GLY A 1057 71.97 0.99 5.39
CA GLY A 1057 71.00 0.32 4.52
C GLY A 1057 70.70 -1.15 4.87
N PHE A 1058 70.15 -1.85 3.86
CA PHE A 1058 69.65 -3.23 3.81
C PHE A 1058 68.16 -3.45 4.12
N THR A 1059 67.48 -3.75 3.01
CA THR A 1059 66.20 -4.44 2.86
C THR A 1059 66.12 -5.76 3.64
N SER A 1060 64.96 -6.06 4.21
CA SER A 1060 64.06 -7.13 3.71
C SER A 1060 62.82 -7.29 4.60
N GLU A 1061 61.78 -7.91 4.03
CA GLU A 1061 60.60 -8.34 4.78
C GLU A 1061 60.91 -9.56 5.65
N THR A 1062 60.50 -9.57 6.93
CA THR A 1062 59.73 -10.62 7.64
C THR A 1062 59.92 -10.56 9.17
N GLU A 1063 59.08 -11.28 9.91
CA GLU A 1063 59.20 -11.63 11.35
C GLU A 1063 59.28 -10.48 12.39
N ARG A 1064 58.12 -9.93 12.76
CA ARG A 1064 57.86 -9.45 14.15
C ARG A 1064 56.44 -9.77 14.64
N TYR A 1065 56.19 -11.05 14.89
CA TYR A 1065 55.40 -11.45 16.05
C TYR A 1065 56.38 -11.63 17.23
N ASP A 1066 55.89 -11.47 18.47
CA ASP A 1066 56.61 -11.65 19.73
C ASP A 1066 57.93 -10.86 19.94
N VAL A 1067 57.90 -9.92 20.88
CA VAL A 1067 58.67 -10.01 22.15
C VAL A 1067 58.20 -8.87 23.07
N ALA A 1068 57.27 -9.19 23.97
CA ALA A 1068 56.85 -8.34 25.07
C ALA A 1068 57.34 -8.94 26.40
N LYS A 1069 58.66 -8.92 26.63
CA LYS A 1069 59.29 -9.40 27.88
C LYS A 1069 60.73 -8.87 28.03
N GLN A 1070 61.17 -8.77 29.29
CA GLN A 1070 62.48 -8.26 29.77
C GLN A 1070 62.67 -6.74 29.51
N MET A 1071 62.36 -5.82 30.43
CA MET A 1071 62.75 -5.63 31.85
C MET A 1071 64.19 -5.14 32.09
N PHE A 1072 64.27 -3.94 32.68
CA PHE A 1072 65.30 -3.47 33.65
C PHE A 1072 66.80 -3.49 33.28
N LYS A 1073 67.40 -2.29 33.15
CA LYS A 1073 68.37 -1.73 34.14
C LYS A 1073 68.88 -0.31 33.83
N GLN A 1074 69.04 0.48 34.91
CA GLN A 1074 70.12 1.43 35.26
C GLN A 1074 71.20 1.77 34.18
N GLY A 1075 71.67 3.01 33.93
CA GLY A 1075 71.42 4.35 34.50
C GLY A 1075 72.63 4.96 35.25
N ALA A 1076 73.12 6.17 34.87
CA ALA A 1076 73.86 7.19 35.71
C ALA A 1076 74.73 8.23 34.92
N ARG A 1077 74.67 9.54 35.30
CA ARG A 1077 75.67 10.66 35.13
C ARG A 1077 76.02 11.16 33.69
N GLY A 1078 76.31 12.44 33.40
CA GLY A 1078 76.07 13.73 34.10
C GLY A 1078 77.05 14.92 33.81
N ARG A 1079 76.52 16.17 33.74
CA ARG A 1079 77.14 17.55 33.90
C ARG A 1079 77.58 18.45 32.70
N THR A 1080 77.31 19.77 32.88
CA THR A 1080 77.94 21.05 32.36
C THR A 1080 77.89 21.39 30.84
N ILE A 1081 77.38 22.52 30.32
CA ILE A 1081 77.44 24.01 30.62
C ILE A 1081 78.78 24.65 30.17
N PRO A 1082 78.87 25.86 29.50
CA PRO A 1082 77.90 26.94 29.16
C PRO A 1082 77.69 27.12 27.61
N SER A 1083 77.54 28.26 26.88
CA SER A 1083 77.55 29.75 27.07
C SER A 1083 77.03 30.54 25.82
N GLU A 1084 76.44 31.74 26.03
CA GLU A 1084 76.39 32.99 25.18
C GLU A 1084 75.93 32.98 23.68
N GLY A 1085 75.27 34.01 23.10
CA GLY A 1085 74.62 35.24 23.65
C GLY A 1085 74.34 36.37 22.60
N LEU A 1086 73.27 37.21 22.83
CA LEU A 1086 72.99 38.56 22.24
C LEU A 1086 72.58 38.61 20.72
N VAL A 1087 71.86 39.60 20.13
CA VAL A 1087 71.19 40.88 20.56
C VAL A 1087 69.97 41.27 19.63
N SER A 1088 69.34 42.45 19.82
CA SER A 1088 68.15 43.05 19.14
C SER A 1088 68.31 43.42 17.63
N SER A 1089 67.37 44.02 16.84
CA SER A 1089 66.22 44.96 17.05
C SER A 1089 65.29 44.97 15.79
N GLN A 1090 63.94 45.11 15.80
CA GLN A 1090 63.03 46.28 16.04
C GLN A 1090 62.68 47.15 14.79
N CYS A 1091 61.45 47.73 14.72
CA CYS A 1091 60.94 48.84 13.83
C CYS A 1091 60.40 48.51 12.39
N ILE A 1092 59.44 49.22 11.72
CA ILE A 1092 58.33 50.17 12.10
C ILE A 1092 57.33 50.47 10.90
N PHE A 1093 56.01 50.63 11.17
CA PHE A 1093 54.94 51.50 10.54
C PHE A 1093 54.42 51.50 9.05
N THR A 1094 53.06 51.44 8.90
CA THR A 1094 52.08 52.26 8.08
C THR A 1094 52.21 52.55 6.56
N GLN A 1095 51.20 53.04 5.78
CA GLN A 1095 49.70 53.05 5.74
C GLN A 1095 49.23 53.92 4.52
N VAL A 1096 47.93 53.91 4.14
CA VAL A 1096 47.20 54.82 3.20
C VAL A 1096 47.43 54.54 1.70
N GLY A 1097 46.44 54.59 0.78
CA GLY A 1097 44.97 54.73 0.86
C GLY A 1097 44.38 55.73 -0.16
N LEU A 1098 43.16 55.50 -0.73
CA LEU A 1098 42.27 56.52 -1.35
C LEU A 1098 40.84 55.98 -1.65
N TRP A 1099 39.89 56.88 -1.99
CA TRP A 1099 38.45 56.82 -1.60
C TRP A 1099 37.38 56.60 -2.73
N PRO A 1100 36.06 56.50 -2.40
CA PRO A 1100 34.96 56.05 -3.29
C PRO A 1100 33.72 56.99 -3.35
N GLU A 1101 32.60 56.47 -3.91
CA GLU A 1101 31.15 56.76 -3.68
C GLU A 1101 30.35 55.51 -4.19
N GLN A 1102 29.05 55.18 -4.03
CA GLN A 1102 27.82 55.48 -3.25
C GLN A 1102 26.84 54.30 -3.59
N ALA A 1103 25.66 53.95 -3.02
CA ALA A 1103 24.86 54.12 -1.78
C ALA A 1103 23.85 52.91 -1.78
N HIS A 1104 23.21 52.34 -0.74
CA HIS A 1104 22.63 52.76 0.56
C HIS A 1104 21.28 53.53 0.44
N TRP A 1105 20.20 53.28 1.20
CA TRP A 1105 19.94 52.60 2.51
C TRP A 1105 18.66 51.68 2.45
N ASP A 1106 18.36 50.65 3.28
CA ASP A 1106 18.19 50.50 4.76
C ASP A 1106 16.90 51.19 5.33
N ALA A 1107 16.14 50.76 6.36
CA ALA A 1107 16.19 49.60 7.29
C ALA A 1107 14.84 49.31 8.06
N SER A 1108 14.72 48.10 8.65
CA SER A 1108 14.07 47.65 9.93
C SER A 1108 12.75 48.22 10.57
N ILE A 1109 11.72 47.35 10.64
CA ILE A 1109 10.82 46.93 11.79
C ILE A 1109 10.28 47.98 12.84
N ARG A 1110 8.93 48.15 12.96
CA ARG A 1110 8.09 47.98 14.22
C ARG A 1110 6.57 48.32 14.15
N ILE A 1111 5.73 47.29 14.40
CA ILE A 1111 4.54 47.16 15.30
C ILE A 1111 3.57 48.38 15.61
N SER A 1112 2.27 48.19 15.24
CA SER A 1112 0.99 48.52 15.96
C SER A 1112 0.09 49.76 15.66
N THR A 1113 -1.22 49.45 15.47
CA THR A 1113 -2.49 50.18 15.81
C THR A 1113 -2.90 51.56 15.24
N LYS A 1114 -3.90 51.55 14.32
CA LYS A 1114 -5.35 51.97 14.45
C LYS A 1114 -5.74 53.29 15.20
N PRO A 1115 -6.94 53.90 14.94
CA PRO A 1115 -7.88 53.81 13.79
C PRO A 1115 -8.58 55.16 13.36
N THR A 1116 -9.67 55.06 12.56
CA THR A 1116 -10.74 56.06 12.18
C THR A 1116 -10.57 56.84 10.86
N ARG A 1117 -11.63 57.32 10.15
CA ARG A 1117 -13.04 56.87 9.87
C ARG A 1117 -13.60 57.80 8.75
N LEU A 1118 -14.77 57.48 8.15
CA LEU A 1118 -15.55 58.23 7.11
C LEU A 1118 -15.18 57.89 5.64
N THR A 1119 -16.04 57.98 4.61
CA THR A 1119 -17.44 57.47 4.38
C THR A 1119 -17.86 57.78 2.93
N HIS A 1120 -18.68 56.91 2.30
CA HIS A 1120 -19.44 57.17 1.04
C HIS A 1120 -18.60 57.38 -0.24
N LYS A 1121 -19.09 57.20 -1.49
CA LYS A 1121 -20.39 56.70 -2.03
C LYS A 1121 -20.20 56.25 -3.51
N ASP A 1122 -21.10 55.36 -3.99
CA ASP A 1122 -21.58 55.22 -5.40
C ASP A 1122 -20.51 54.92 -6.51
N SER A 1123 -20.78 54.32 -7.69
CA SER A 1123 -21.94 53.60 -8.27
C SER A 1123 -21.56 52.93 -9.61
N THR A 1124 -22.25 51.82 -9.99
CA THR A 1124 -22.57 51.37 -11.39
C THR A 1124 -21.43 51.06 -12.40
N SER A 1125 -21.61 50.28 -13.48
CA SER A 1125 -22.51 49.15 -13.83
C SER A 1125 -22.12 48.57 -15.21
N TYR A 1126 -22.45 47.29 -15.47
CA TYR A 1126 -22.28 46.56 -16.76
C TYR A 1126 -20.83 46.44 -17.32
N GLY A 1127 -20.48 45.42 -18.12
CA GLY A 1127 -21.21 44.18 -18.42
C GLY A 1127 -20.88 43.61 -19.80
N THR A 1128 -20.32 42.39 -19.84
CA THR A 1128 -20.42 41.41 -20.94
C THR A 1128 -20.24 40.01 -20.35
#